data_AF-A0A8J4B6N7-F1
#
_entry.id   AF-A0A8J4B6N7-F1
#
_cell.length_a   1.000
_cell.length_b   1.000
_cell.length_c   1.000
_cell.angle_alpha   90.00
_cell.angle_beta   90.00
_cell.angle_gamma   90.00
#
_symmetry.space_group_name_H-M   'P 1'
#
loop_
_entity.id
_entity.type
_entity.pdbx_description
1 polymer ?
#
loop_
_entity_poly.entity_id
_entity_poly.type
_entity_poly.pdbx_seq_one_letter_code
_entity_poly.pdbx_strand_id
1 'polypeptide(L)'
;MSAKPQSSSRLQKLLNLLDTGTSDATRKAAAKQLSEIARAHPDQLLSTIQKVHVYLYNKSWETRVAAGEALAFLADIFEHHTPDDLRWQALACGVSEEALNMAEGPQMPLSFANFSLQQVLERGTPLGASGGQEFDLVLEPGLTPKARLAAQREVLKKRLGLDRDMGLDADALFNDEDLEAAEEVCSGDTTTRYSQPHARGAATCSGGSQKAQQVAAQELLRSMDVEKLSARERNRLKRKAKALGRSDSLRPGEPIAATGQHQPGAAPGVGRHKSPRDGDGSLGGSNGEDGAAVGTGGSTAAAAVAAVEVGDDEVQQVSEGGWPFQRLGDQIVVDSLDPVWEVRHGAVLALRELLRGHAAVAGVEAPLDGVPSGWAVPGGQGKRSLGAVSASQVAAARAANQRWLEDCVVHLLCVLALDRFGDYGSDQVTAPVRETAAQALGMALTTLDAISVRTVAAMLRELQGQNDWRVRYGGFCGLKYMLAARMDLAPDLLPEALPLLRRGLADPDDDVRAACADALVPVAGALGVVGTQAVAELRLQLWDLLPQLSDLSAATNSVMSLLAHLYGRGPGAAAATDELTALVPRLFPFVRHTLSTVRASVMQCLERMLAPPVPTAAVEEAVDPASAVAIPLPPPAWLQPLLPALVQLVFQNVMMEGEQRVLDASVRVWRLLVRCAAPATLCEAMAPEQFRALMALGSTQVGRALDPNLVLVPYAGEIGRLVPLALVRQLGGMAPGTVDPATAATASASSSPTFRSPKRSRSSSKQQQAAAAAAAAAAAAAAAAAVPAVPTDFIVGTQGEEGVARMRTIAASCFGTLLACAHASGSAAAAPELLAALSSPAATARQFAALAACAWLQYAKQQLRLLQPELLQQMQTHQQGMMLLPQPLLQQVFVALAATSCVTPLAPVSLEPYAEVVPYYAQMRREVLALVAAAVDVHILLPLPQGVAVENVTTEHAVALVTAAAAAGPAEGSPLAQACSRLRGALASLQALEQYLHVTALAFMAAVAVHGGVLPDKFNIVIQPLMNCLRREPQLRLQEVCAEGLAELLALCSDRTPSPNDKLVRNLVAMATADLLAAAAAATGPSQHSSEASDPGTSGQQGASRISRRGGEAALVAIAKRFGQTIWQKLPTLWTLVAGPLGGTSAAATAAATAAPSMAAPSLDGDTVAGVGSLHVLRVVGPALAQQLLPTVLPLLEDVCRWARHADPRVRQTAAKCVSTLSRGWTEGIMPELLKQ
;
A
#
# COMPACT_ATOMS: atom_id res chain seq x y z
N MET A 1 -3.21 -4.21 60.33
CA MET A 1 -3.29 -5.15 59.19
C MET A 1 -3.22 -4.34 57.90
N SER A 2 -2.26 -4.61 57.02
CA SER A 2 -2.13 -3.86 55.76
C SER A 2 -3.23 -4.26 54.78
N ALA A 3 -3.97 -3.29 54.24
CA ALA A 3 -4.91 -3.54 53.16
C ALA A 3 -4.14 -3.95 51.89
N LYS A 4 -4.52 -5.08 51.28
CA LYS A 4 -4.03 -5.43 49.93
C LYS A 4 -4.65 -4.47 48.91
N PRO A 5 -3.91 -4.01 47.88
CA PRO A 5 -4.53 -3.30 46.76
C PRO A 5 -5.53 -4.24 46.08
N GLN A 6 -6.76 -3.76 45.85
CA GLN A 6 -7.79 -4.53 45.15
C GLN A 6 -7.34 -4.79 43.71
N SER A 7 -7.34 -6.05 43.29
CA SER A 7 -7.07 -6.41 41.90
C SER A 7 -8.20 -5.90 41.00
N SER A 8 -7.88 -5.08 40.00
CA SER A 8 -8.87 -4.56 39.05
C SER A 8 -9.64 -5.68 38.35
N SER A 9 -10.95 -5.48 38.18
CA SER A 9 -11.85 -6.45 37.56
C SER A 9 -11.47 -6.73 36.11
N ARG A 10 -11.88 -7.88 35.57
CA ARG A 10 -11.60 -8.24 34.16
C ARG A 10 -12.19 -7.19 33.19
N LEU A 11 -13.39 -6.69 33.48
CA LEU A 11 -14.03 -5.60 32.73
C LEU A 11 -13.17 -4.32 32.75
N GLN A 12 -12.69 -3.90 33.93
CA GLN A 12 -11.84 -2.70 34.04
C GLN A 12 -10.51 -2.85 33.29
N LYS A 13 -9.93 -4.05 33.27
CA LYS A 13 -8.71 -4.33 32.49
C LYS A 13 -8.96 -4.21 30.99
N LEU A 14 -10.12 -4.64 30.49
CA LEU A 14 -10.49 -4.52 29.08
C LEU A 14 -10.81 -3.08 28.69
N LEU A 15 -11.52 -2.33 29.54
CA LEU A 15 -11.74 -0.89 29.37
C LEU A 15 -10.42 -0.12 29.31
N ASN A 16 -9.49 -0.39 30.23
CA ASN A 16 -8.15 0.20 30.21
C ASN A 16 -7.37 -0.17 28.93
N LEU A 17 -7.56 -1.36 28.36
CA LEU A 17 -6.91 -1.78 27.11
C LEU A 17 -7.44 -1.05 25.86
N LEU A 18 -8.64 -0.46 25.89
CA LEU A 18 -9.10 0.44 24.83
C LEU A 18 -8.20 1.68 24.72
N ASP A 19 -7.63 2.13 25.84
CA ASP A 19 -6.78 3.33 25.94
C ASP A 19 -5.28 2.99 25.87
N THR A 20 -4.83 1.98 26.63
CA THR A 20 -3.41 1.60 26.74
C THR A 20 -2.97 0.56 25.69
N GLY A 21 -3.84 0.16 24.77
CA GLY A 21 -3.54 -0.86 23.76
C GLY A 21 -2.44 -0.40 22.79
N THR A 22 -1.35 -1.17 22.71
CA THR A 22 -0.15 -0.82 21.89
C THR A 22 -0.34 -0.97 20.38
N SER A 23 -1.45 -1.56 19.94
CA SER A 23 -1.82 -1.68 18.52
C SER A 23 -3.33 -1.70 18.36
N ASP A 24 -3.80 -1.25 17.19
CA ASP A 24 -5.20 -1.26 16.76
C ASP A 24 -5.87 -2.65 16.98
N ALA A 25 -5.22 -3.72 16.50
CA ALA A 25 -5.66 -5.10 16.70
C ALA A 25 -5.82 -5.50 18.18
N THR A 26 -5.04 -4.91 19.10
CA THR A 26 -5.17 -5.16 20.55
C THR A 26 -6.40 -4.45 21.11
N ARG A 27 -6.63 -3.18 20.72
CA ARG A 27 -7.81 -2.40 21.12
C ARG A 27 -9.10 -3.05 20.62
N LYS A 28 -9.12 -3.45 19.34
CA LYS A 28 -10.24 -4.17 18.71
C LYS A 28 -10.54 -5.53 19.38
N ALA A 29 -9.51 -6.28 19.75
CA ALA A 29 -9.68 -7.52 20.51
C ALA A 29 -10.25 -7.27 21.92
N ALA A 30 -9.83 -6.19 22.60
CA ALA A 30 -10.39 -5.79 23.89
C ALA A 30 -11.85 -5.34 23.79
N ALA A 31 -12.19 -4.54 22.77
CA ALA A 31 -13.56 -4.11 22.45
C ALA A 31 -14.50 -5.31 22.23
N LYS A 32 -14.06 -6.30 21.44
CA LYS A 32 -14.83 -7.53 21.21
C LYS A 32 -14.99 -8.38 22.48
N GLN A 33 -13.93 -8.55 23.28
CA GLN A 33 -14.03 -9.31 24.54
C GLN A 33 -14.94 -8.63 25.57
N LEU A 34 -15.01 -7.29 25.54
CA LEU A 34 -15.91 -6.51 26.40
C LEU A 34 -17.38 -6.76 26.04
N SER A 35 -17.74 -6.79 24.75
CA SER A 35 -19.11 -7.10 24.33
C SER A 35 -19.48 -8.57 24.56
N GLU A 36 -18.52 -9.51 24.41
CA GLU A 36 -18.71 -10.93 24.77
C GLU A 36 -18.98 -11.14 26.28
N ILE A 37 -18.37 -10.32 27.15
CA ILE A 37 -18.66 -10.33 28.60
C ILE A 37 -20.05 -9.76 28.88
N ALA A 38 -20.45 -8.66 28.23
CA ALA A 38 -21.80 -8.12 28.35
C ALA A 38 -22.85 -9.16 27.92
N ARG A 39 -22.62 -9.93 26.86
CA ARG A 39 -23.52 -11.03 26.45
C ARG A 39 -23.65 -12.14 27.51
N ALA A 40 -22.58 -12.43 28.25
CA ALA A 40 -22.62 -13.39 29.35
C ALA A 40 -23.35 -12.85 30.59
N HIS A 41 -23.41 -11.53 30.74
CA HIS A 41 -24.05 -10.82 31.85
C HIS A 41 -24.91 -9.64 31.34
N PRO A 42 -26.09 -9.90 30.74
CA PRO A 42 -26.93 -8.86 30.13
C PRO A 42 -27.37 -7.78 31.12
N ASP A 43 -27.44 -8.10 32.41
CA ASP A 43 -27.62 -7.19 33.54
C ASP A 43 -26.58 -6.05 33.58
N GLN A 44 -25.38 -6.29 33.03
CA GLN A 44 -24.29 -5.31 33.01
C GLN A 44 -24.24 -4.49 31.71
N LEU A 45 -25.19 -4.67 30.79
CA LEU A 45 -25.22 -3.97 29.49
C LEU A 45 -25.16 -2.45 29.67
N LEU A 46 -26.11 -1.86 30.38
CA LEU A 46 -26.20 -0.40 30.57
C LEU A 46 -24.96 0.17 31.27
N SER A 47 -24.47 -0.54 32.30
CA SER A 47 -23.23 -0.16 32.99
C SER A 47 -21.99 -0.25 32.08
N THR A 48 -21.98 -1.19 31.15
CA THR A 48 -20.89 -1.36 30.17
C THR A 48 -20.95 -0.26 29.10
N ILE A 49 -22.14 0.08 28.59
CA ILE A 49 -22.37 1.20 27.67
C ILE A 49 -21.89 2.52 28.31
N GLN A 50 -22.29 2.81 29.56
CA GLN A 50 -21.84 3.99 30.30
C GLN A 50 -20.31 4.04 30.47
N LYS A 51 -19.67 2.91 30.80
CA LYS A 51 -18.21 2.85 30.95
C LYS A 51 -17.48 3.08 29.62
N VAL A 52 -18.00 2.58 28.50
CA VAL A 52 -17.45 2.83 27.16
C VAL A 52 -17.65 4.28 26.73
N HIS A 53 -18.79 4.90 27.07
CA HIS A 53 -19.11 6.31 26.76
C HIS A 53 -18.01 7.27 27.23
N VAL A 54 -17.46 7.09 28.44
CA VAL A 54 -16.36 7.92 28.95
C VAL A 54 -15.12 7.93 28.03
N TYR A 55 -14.82 6.82 27.36
CA TYR A 55 -13.67 6.73 26.45
C TYR A 55 -13.92 7.38 25.08
N LEU A 56 -15.18 7.66 24.70
CA LEU A 56 -15.49 8.40 23.47
C LEU A 56 -14.96 9.84 23.52
N TYR A 57 -14.82 10.43 24.72
CA TYR A 57 -14.39 11.82 24.90
C TYR A 57 -12.92 11.93 25.37
N ASN A 58 -12.15 10.84 25.24
CA ASN A 58 -10.71 10.85 25.50
C ASN A 58 -9.97 11.70 24.45
N LYS A 59 -8.86 12.34 24.84
CA LYS A 59 -8.03 13.15 23.94
C LYS A 59 -7.30 12.32 22.87
N SER A 60 -6.93 11.07 23.15
CA SER A 60 -6.35 10.15 22.14
C SER A 60 -7.39 9.78 21.09
N TRP A 61 -7.00 9.97 19.82
CA TRP A 61 -7.79 9.57 18.66
C TRP A 61 -8.09 8.06 18.66
N GLU A 62 -7.06 7.25 18.91
CA GLU A 62 -7.12 5.79 18.91
C GLU A 62 -8.07 5.26 19.99
N THR A 63 -8.11 5.91 21.15
CA THR A 63 -9.02 5.55 22.23
C THR A 63 -10.48 5.86 21.88
N ARG A 64 -10.76 6.99 21.22
CA ARG A 64 -12.11 7.30 20.71
C ARG A 64 -12.56 6.27 19.67
N VAL A 65 -11.68 5.92 18.73
CA VAL A 65 -11.94 4.89 17.70
C VAL A 65 -12.25 3.53 18.35
N ALA A 66 -11.44 3.09 19.30
CA ALA A 66 -11.65 1.82 20.01
C ALA A 66 -12.95 1.79 20.83
N ALA A 67 -13.34 2.91 21.44
CA ALA A 67 -14.61 3.04 22.15
C ALA A 67 -15.81 3.00 21.19
N GLY A 68 -15.70 3.63 20.01
CA GLY A 68 -16.68 3.50 18.93
C GLY A 68 -16.84 2.04 18.46
N GLU A 69 -15.74 1.34 18.18
CA GLU A 69 -15.79 -0.08 17.80
C GLU A 69 -16.43 -0.96 18.90
N ALA A 70 -16.19 -0.65 20.17
CA ALA A 70 -16.83 -1.36 21.28
C ALA A 70 -18.36 -1.16 21.29
N LEU A 71 -18.85 0.03 20.94
CA LEU A 71 -20.30 0.27 20.79
C LEU A 71 -20.88 -0.46 19.58
N ALA A 72 -20.17 -0.53 18.44
CA ALA A 72 -20.60 -1.34 17.31
C ALA A 72 -20.75 -2.82 17.69
N PHE A 73 -19.74 -3.41 18.36
CA PHE A 73 -19.82 -4.81 18.82
C PHE A 73 -20.88 -5.05 19.92
N LEU A 74 -21.28 -4.02 20.67
CA LEU A 74 -22.42 -4.11 21.58
C LEU A 74 -23.74 -4.07 20.78
N ALA A 75 -23.89 -3.15 19.82
CA ALA A 75 -25.07 -3.10 18.97
C ALA A 75 -25.29 -4.43 18.21
N ASP A 76 -24.25 -4.97 17.58
CA ASP A 76 -24.28 -6.25 16.84
C ASP A 76 -24.69 -7.46 17.71
N ILE A 77 -24.53 -7.39 19.04
CA ILE A 77 -24.92 -8.46 19.98
C ILE A 77 -26.32 -8.23 20.56
N PHE A 78 -26.67 -6.97 20.83
CA PHE A 78 -27.88 -6.57 21.54
C PHE A 78 -28.95 -6.06 20.56
N GLU A 79 -29.30 -6.92 19.60
CA GLU A 79 -30.28 -6.65 18.54
C GLU A 79 -31.66 -6.24 19.10
N HIS A 80 -32.31 -5.29 18.44
CA HIS A 80 -33.66 -4.83 18.81
C HIS A 80 -34.65 -4.99 17.65
N HIS A 81 -35.95 -4.75 17.90
CA HIS A 81 -36.99 -4.85 16.88
C HIS A 81 -37.17 -3.55 16.10
N THR A 82 -37.44 -3.71 14.81
CA THR A 82 -37.81 -2.64 13.88
C THR A 82 -39.33 -2.43 13.86
N PRO A 83 -39.83 -1.29 13.35
CA PRO A 83 -41.27 -1.10 13.13
C PRO A 83 -41.88 -2.17 12.20
N ASP A 84 -41.08 -2.76 11.30
CA ASP A 84 -41.52 -3.83 10.41
C ASP A 84 -41.60 -5.20 11.11
N ASP A 85 -40.69 -5.52 12.03
CA ASP A 85 -40.82 -6.72 12.90
C ASP A 85 -42.14 -6.65 13.70
N LEU A 86 -42.46 -5.47 14.24
CA LEU A 86 -43.73 -5.19 14.93
C LEU A 86 -44.94 -5.30 13.97
N ARG A 87 -44.84 -4.82 12.72
CA ARG A 87 -45.90 -4.98 11.70
C ARG A 87 -46.16 -6.47 11.42
N TRP A 88 -45.12 -7.27 11.23
CA TRP A 88 -45.25 -8.72 11.00
C TRP A 88 -45.89 -9.43 12.19
N GLN A 89 -45.50 -9.09 13.41
CA GLN A 89 -46.09 -9.66 14.62
C GLN A 89 -47.56 -9.24 14.80
N ALA A 90 -47.94 -8.01 14.47
CA ALA A 90 -49.33 -7.56 14.51
C ALA A 90 -50.22 -8.33 13.51
N LEU A 91 -49.72 -8.57 12.28
CA LEU A 91 -50.38 -9.43 11.29
C LEU A 91 -50.55 -10.86 11.81
N ALA A 92 -49.51 -11.42 12.45
CA ALA A 92 -49.57 -12.74 13.08
C ALA A 92 -50.56 -12.81 14.26
N CYS A 93 -50.79 -11.69 14.96
CA CYS A 93 -51.81 -11.55 16.00
C CYS A 93 -53.24 -11.32 15.45
N GLY A 94 -53.43 -11.30 14.13
CA GLY A 94 -54.75 -11.14 13.49
C GLY A 94 -55.20 -9.70 13.28
N VAL A 95 -54.31 -8.71 13.37
CA VAL A 95 -54.58 -7.32 12.97
C VAL A 95 -54.63 -7.24 11.43
N SER A 96 -55.60 -6.51 10.85
CA SER A 96 -55.71 -6.38 9.39
C SER A 96 -54.71 -5.39 8.79
N GLU A 97 -54.36 -5.60 7.51
CA GLU A 97 -53.53 -4.70 6.70
C GLU A 97 -54.09 -3.27 6.69
N GLU A 98 -55.40 -3.11 6.53
CA GLU A 98 -56.07 -1.81 6.51
C GLU A 98 -55.94 -1.09 7.86
N ALA A 99 -56.10 -1.81 8.98
CA ALA A 99 -55.94 -1.24 10.31
C ALA A 99 -54.51 -0.77 10.58
N LEU A 100 -53.50 -1.47 10.04
CA LEU A 100 -52.08 -1.10 10.15
C LEU A 100 -51.71 0.11 9.29
N ASN A 101 -52.36 0.27 8.13
CA ASN A 101 -52.13 1.39 7.21
C ASN A 101 -52.93 2.65 7.62
N MET A 102 -54.05 2.50 8.32
CA MET A 102 -54.88 3.61 8.84
C MET A 102 -54.49 4.09 10.25
N ALA A 103 -53.58 3.41 10.95
CA ALA A 103 -53.16 3.78 12.30
C ALA A 103 -52.19 4.98 12.27
N GLU A 104 -52.65 6.14 12.73
CA GLU A 104 -51.81 7.33 12.91
C GLU A 104 -51.04 7.26 14.23
N GLY A 105 -49.75 7.64 14.17
CA GLY A 105 -48.91 7.82 15.37
C GLY A 105 -49.19 9.17 16.06
N PRO A 106 -48.68 9.37 17.29
CA PRO A 106 -48.80 10.65 17.99
C PRO A 106 -48.16 11.80 17.19
N GLN A 107 -48.82 12.96 17.16
CA GLN A 107 -48.32 14.15 16.45
C GLN A 107 -47.01 14.68 17.05
N MET A 108 -46.18 15.25 16.17
CA MET A 108 -44.74 15.39 16.38
C MET A 108 -44.33 16.87 16.59
N PRO A 109 -43.65 17.23 17.70
CA PRO A 109 -43.31 18.62 18.00
C PRO A 109 -42.06 19.13 17.27
N LEU A 110 -41.14 18.23 16.92
CA LEU A 110 -39.96 18.48 16.10
C LEU A 110 -40.05 17.57 14.88
N SER A 111 -39.86 18.16 13.70
CA SER A 111 -39.79 17.48 12.41
C SER A 111 -39.05 18.35 11.40
N PHE A 112 -38.70 17.80 10.24
CA PHE A 112 -38.13 18.58 9.14
C PHE A 112 -38.99 19.80 8.73
N ALA A 113 -40.31 19.77 8.95
CA ALA A 113 -41.20 20.88 8.63
C ALA A 113 -41.02 22.11 9.54
N ASN A 114 -40.47 21.93 10.75
CA ASN A 114 -40.30 22.99 11.75
C ASN A 114 -38.84 23.49 11.86
N PHE A 115 -37.91 22.91 11.10
CA PHE A 115 -36.49 23.27 11.10
C PHE A 115 -36.14 24.15 9.89
N SER A 116 -35.28 25.14 10.10
CA SER A 116 -34.76 26.00 9.03
C SER A 116 -33.24 26.05 9.11
N LEU A 117 -32.57 25.36 8.17
CA LEU A 117 -31.12 25.35 8.07
C LEU A 117 -30.56 26.75 7.73
N GLN A 118 -31.28 27.52 6.91
CA GLN A 118 -30.97 28.91 6.64
C GLN A 118 -30.83 29.76 7.92
N GLN A 119 -31.74 29.62 8.90
CA GLN A 119 -31.61 30.35 10.18
C GLN A 119 -30.34 29.96 10.94
N VAL A 120 -29.95 28.68 10.92
CA VAL A 120 -28.70 28.20 11.53
C VAL A 120 -27.47 28.73 10.79
N LEU A 121 -27.53 28.88 9.47
CA LEU A 121 -26.44 29.45 8.67
C LEU A 121 -26.27 30.96 8.89
N GLU A 122 -27.37 31.68 9.11
CA GLU A 122 -27.38 33.14 9.34
C GLU A 122 -27.07 33.53 10.79
N ARG A 123 -27.43 32.69 11.77
CA ARG A 123 -27.44 33.05 13.20
C ARG A 123 -26.71 32.07 14.12
N GLY A 124 -26.32 30.90 13.62
CA GLY A 124 -25.68 29.86 14.41
C GLY A 124 -24.21 30.14 14.69
N THR A 125 -23.76 29.81 15.90
CA THR A 125 -22.36 30.02 16.31
C THR A 125 -21.41 28.99 15.66
N PRO A 126 -20.35 29.41 14.93
CA PRO A 126 -19.38 28.48 14.33
C PRO A 126 -18.60 27.67 15.37
N LEU A 127 -18.30 26.41 15.06
CA LEU A 127 -17.64 25.47 15.98
C LEU A 127 -16.16 25.26 15.58
N GLY A 128 -15.26 25.87 16.36
CA GLY A 128 -13.80 25.77 16.21
C GLY A 128 -13.17 24.56 16.90
N ALA A 129 -11.87 24.60 17.18
CA ALA A 129 -11.19 23.56 17.96
C ALA A 129 -11.68 23.52 19.43
N SER A 130 -11.88 24.69 20.04
CA SER A 130 -12.33 24.85 21.43
C SER A 130 -13.17 26.12 21.63
N GLY A 131 -13.79 26.65 20.57
CA GLY A 131 -14.52 27.92 20.62
C GLY A 131 -15.82 27.79 21.42
N GLY A 132 -16.09 28.73 22.32
CA GLY A 132 -17.32 28.75 23.12
C GLY A 132 -17.20 28.21 24.55
N GLN A 133 -16.01 27.96 25.10
CA GLN A 133 -15.85 27.56 26.51
C GLN A 133 -16.36 28.63 27.50
N GLU A 134 -16.51 29.90 27.08
CA GLU A 134 -17.15 30.93 27.90
C GLU A 134 -18.68 30.74 28.05
N PHE A 135 -19.28 29.83 27.29
CA PHE A 135 -20.70 29.47 27.37
C PHE A 135 -20.94 28.05 27.93
N ASP A 136 -19.92 27.41 28.50
CA ASP A 136 -20.05 26.08 29.12
C ASP A 136 -21.10 26.14 30.24
N LEU A 137 -22.13 25.31 30.12
CA LEU A 137 -23.25 25.32 31.04
C LEU A 137 -22.84 24.89 32.45
N VAL A 138 -22.85 25.84 33.39
CA VAL A 138 -22.90 25.56 34.83
C VAL A 138 -24.31 25.03 35.16
N LEU A 139 -24.54 23.76 34.84
CA LEU A 139 -25.75 23.03 35.21
C LEU A 139 -25.84 22.88 36.73
N GLU A 140 -27.04 23.02 37.29
CA GLU A 140 -27.24 22.82 38.73
C GLU A 140 -26.85 21.38 39.16
N PRO A 141 -26.00 21.22 40.18
CA PRO A 141 -25.63 19.90 40.68
C PRO A 141 -26.86 19.19 41.27
N GLY A 142 -27.15 17.98 40.77
CA GLY A 142 -28.31 17.18 41.18
C GLY A 142 -29.43 17.06 40.14
N LEU A 143 -29.35 17.76 38.99
CA LEU A 143 -30.27 17.56 37.87
C LEU A 143 -30.27 16.10 37.39
N THR A 144 -31.47 15.51 37.27
CA THR A 144 -31.67 14.18 36.68
C THR A 144 -31.17 14.16 35.24
N PRO A 145 -30.73 13.00 34.70
CA PRO A 145 -30.21 12.92 33.32
C PRO A 145 -31.18 13.49 32.27
N LYS A 146 -32.49 13.23 32.42
CA LYS A 146 -33.53 13.73 31.53
C LYS A 146 -33.71 15.26 31.62
N ALA A 147 -33.68 15.83 32.83
CA ALA A 147 -33.76 17.28 33.01
C ALA A 147 -32.50 18.00 32.52
N ARG A 148 -31.33 17.39 32.72
CA ARG A 148 -30.04 17.88 32.22
C ARG A 148 -30.02 17.96 30.69
N LEU A 149 -30.44 16.89 30.03
CA LEU A 149 -30.50 16.80 28.57
C LEU A 149 -31.51 17.79 27.97
N ALA A 150 -32.65 18.02 28.65
CA ALA A 150 -33.58 19.08 28.27
C ALA A 150 -32.97 20.49 28.38
N ALA A 151 -32.25 20.79 29.47
CA ALA A 151 -31.56 22.08 29.65
C ALA A 151 -30.47 22.30 28.59
N GLN A 152 -29.69 21.25 28.25
CA GLN A 152 -28.71 21.31 27.17
C GLN A 152 -29.37 21.60 25.81
N ARG A 153 -30.51 20.95 25.50
CA ARG A 153 -31.26 21.18 24.25
C ARG A 153 -31.81 22.62 24.12
N GLU A 154 -32.33 23.21 25.20
CA GLU A 154 -32.79 24.60 25.17
C GLU A 154 -31.66 25.61 24.94
N VAL A 155 -30.47 25.36 25.49
CA VAL A 155 -29.28 26.20 25.26
C VAL A 155 -28.71 26.00 23.86
N LEU A 156 -28.71 24.77 23.36
CA LEU A 156 -28.36 24.46 21.97
C LEU A 156 -29.28 25.22 20.99
N LYS A 157 -30.60 25.19 21.20
CA LYS A 157 -31.59 25.90 20.38
C LYS A 157 -31.28 27.40 20.28
N LYS A 158 -30.83 28.02 21.37
CA LYS A 158 -30.37 29.42 21.40
C LYS A 158 -29.06 29.62 20.61
N ARG A 159 -28.06 28.75 20.82
CA ARG A 159 -26.77 28.79 20.10
C ARG A 159 -26.88 28.54 18.59
N LEU A 160 -27.94 27.83 18.16
CA LEU A 160 -28.31 27.60 16.76
C LEU A 160 -29.14 28.75 16.15
N GLY A 161 -29.50 29.78 16.92
CA GLY A 161 -30.28 30.93 16.42
C GLY A 161 -31.75 30.64 16.09
N LEU A 162 -32.29 29.51 16.58
CA LEU A 162 -33.65 29.03 16.33
C LEU A 162 -34.70 29.62 17.31
N ASP A 163 -34.30 30.57 18.16
CA ASP A 163 -35.18 31.25 19.09
C ASP A 163 -35.62 32.62 18.53
N ARG A 164 -36.87 33.02 18.79
CA ARG A 164 -37.48 34.19 18.10
C ARG A 164 -37.18 35.55 18.74
N ASP A 165 -36.84 35.56 20.03
CA ASP A 165 -36.90 36.77 20.86
C ASP A 165 -35.55 37.45 21.15
N MET A 166 -34.45 37.03 20.51
CA MET A 166 -33.15 37.67 20.66
C MET A 166 -32.68 38.37 19.39
N GLY A 167 -32.93 39.68 19.34
CA GLY A 167 -32.21 40.62 18.47
C GLY A 167 -30.81 40.90 19.02
N LEU A 168 -29.97 39.86 19.13
CA LEU A 168 -28.54 40.00 19.34
C LEU A 168 -27.88 40.01 17.97
N ASP A 169 -27.34 41.18 17.64
CA ASP A 169 -26.64 41.44 16.39
C ASP A 169 -25.31 40.67 16.40
N ALA A 170 -25.21 39.61 15.58
CA ALA A 170 -24.04 38.76 15.53
C ALA A 170 -22.80 39.53 15.01
N ASP A 171 -23.02 40.57 14.20
CA ASP A 171 -21.98 41.47 13.70
C ASP A 171 -21.50 42.46 14.78
N ALA A 172 -22.22 42.61 15.90
CA ALA A 172 -21.83 43.48 17.02
C ALA A 172 -21.05 42.74 18.14
N LEU A 173 -20.85 41.43 18.00
CA LEU A 173 -20.08 40.60 18.94
C LEU A 173 -18.72 40.14 18.39
N PHE A 174 -18.40 40.51 17.15
CA PHE A 174 -17.05 40.45 16.61
C PHE A 174 -16.59 41.88 16.29
N ASN A 175 -15.71 42.44 17.13
CA ASN A 175 -14.71 43.35 16.58
C ASN A 175 -13.83 42.52 15.63
N ASP A 176 -13.34 43.12 14.53
CA ASP A 176 -12.37 42.48 13.63
C ASP A 176 -11.10 41.99 14.38
N GLU A 177 -10.86 42.50 15.59
CA GLU A 177 -9.80 42.11 16.53
C GLU A 177 -9.88 40.63 16.99
N ASP A 178 -11.07 40.00 17.09
CA ASP A 178 -11.20 38.60 17.56
C ASP A 178 -10.93 37.56 16.47
N LEU A 179 -10.95 37.94 15.19
CA LEU A 179 -10.39 37.13 14.10
C LEU A 179 -8.86 37.20 14.06
N GLU A 180 -8.26 38.18 14.74
CA GLU A 180 -6.81 38.38 14.85
C GLU A 180 -6.22 37.86 16.19
N ALA A 181 -7.04 37.51 17.18
CA ALA A 181 -6.62 36.91 18.45
C ALA A 181 -5.90 35.54 18.32
N ALA A 182 -5.96 34.90 17.15
CA ALA A 182 -5.17 33.72 16.81
C ALA A 182 -3.83 34.05 16.09
N GLU A 183 -3.61 35.30 15.66
CA GLU A 183 -2.37 35.80 15.04
C GLU A 183 -1.59 36.77 15.97
N GLU A 184 -2.23 37.42 16.94
CA GLU A 184 -1.64 38.36 17.94
C GLU A 184 -0.90 37.69 19.12
N VAL A 185 0.03 36.77 18.81
CA VAL A 185 1.20 36.48 19.70
C VAL A 185 2.45 37.23 19.21
N CYS A 186 2.32 38.13 18.23
CA CYS A 186 3.45 38.77 17.54
C CYS A 186 3.26 40.24 17.09
N SER A 187 2.38 41.03 17.72
CA SER A 187 2.37 42.48 17.59
C SER A 187 1.85 43.17 18.85
N GLY A 188 2.52 44.25 19.24
CA GLY A 188 2.12 45.08 20.37
C GLY A 188 2.89 46.40 20.29
N ASP A 189 2.28 47.40 19.68
CA ASP A 189 2.81 48.76 19.56
C ASP A 189 1.77 49.71 20.21
N THR A 190 1.99 50.10 21.46
CA THR A 190 1.11 51.08 22.15
C THR A 190 1.65 52.49 21.95
N THR A 191 0.77 53.38 21.49
CA THR A 191 1.03 54.78 21.12
C THR A 191 1.59 55.65 22.26
N THR A 192 2.63 56.45 21.95
CA THR A 192 3.03 57.58 22.80
C THR A 192 2.31 58.87 22.40
N ARG A 193 1.75 59.54 23.42
CA ARG A 193 0.93 60.76 23.36
C ARG A 193 1.78 62.03 23.18
N TYR A 194 1.12 63.15 22.86
CA TYR A 194 1.65 64.49 23.11
C TYR A 194 1.17 65.03 24.47
N SER A 195 2.05 65.11 25.48
CA SER A 195 2.09 66.18 26.52
C SER A 195 3.14 65.92 27.64
N GLN A 196 4.36 66.44 27.44
CA GLN A 196 5.30 67.08 28.39
C GLN A 196 5.64 66.48 29.81
N PRO A 197 6.78 66.90 30.45
CA PRO A 197 7.66 65.95 31.14
C PRO A 197 7.76 66.07 32.68
N HIS A 198 8.28 65.04 33.35
CA HIS A 198 9.19 65.20 34.52
C HIS A 198 10.06 63.96 34.85
N ALA A 199 11.39 64.16 34.75
CA ALA A 199 12.53 63.60 35.51
C ALA A 199 12.59 62.15 36.11
N ARG A 200 13.68 61.44 35.70
CA ARG A 200 14.62 60.57 36.47
C ARG A 200 14.20 59.15 36.96
N GLY A 201 14.98 58.14 36.53
CA GLY A 201 15.18 56.84 37.22
C GLY A 201 15.55 55.68 36.28
N ALA A 202 16.77 55.15 36.35
CA ALA A 202 17.33 54.24 35.33
C ALA A 202 17.21 52.73 35.64
N ALA A 203 16.99 51.90 34.60
CA ALA A 203 17.56 50.56 34.42
C ALA A 203 17.46 50.12 32.94
N THR A 204 18.37 49.24 32.48
CA THR A 204 18.71 49.04 31.04
C THR A 204 18.06 47.84 30.35
N CYS A 205 17.96 47.89 29.02
CA CYS A 205 17.35 46.89 28.14
C CYS A 205 18.26 46.46 26.97
N SER A 206 18.02 45.27 26.38
CA SER A 206 18.65 44.80 25.13
C SER A 206 17.72 43.87 24.34
N GLY A 207 17.23 44.29 23.17
CA GLY A 207 16.23 43.56 22.39
C GLY A 207 16.18 43.94 20.91
N GLY A 208 17.31 43.89 20.20
CA GLY A 208 17.46 44.46 18.85
C GLY A 208 17.24 43.53 17.65
N SER A 209 17.18 42.20 17.81
CA SER A 209 17.29 41.26 16.67
C SER A 209 15.95 40.82 16.04
N GLN A 210 14.83 40.89 16.76
CA GLN A 210 13.57 40.28 16.31
C GLN A 210 12.84 41.09 15.22
N LYS A 211 12.82 42.44 15.29
CA LYS A 211 12.07 43.27 14.31
C LYS A 211 12.62 43.15 12.86
N ALA A 212 13.91 42.84 12.66
CA ALA A 212 14.49 42.69 11.32
C ALA A 212 14.04 41.41 10.59
N GLN A 213 13.85 40.31 11.33
CA GLN A 213 13.47 39.01 10.75
C GLN A 213 11.98 38.96 10.34
N GLN A 214 11.13 39.74 11.02
CA GLN A 214 9.69 39.83 10.75
C GLN A 214 9.39 40.58 9.43
N VAL A 215 10.18 41.62 9.11
CA VAL A 215 10.05 42.40 7.86
C VAL A 215 10.40 41.56 6.63
N ALA A 216 11.52 40.82 6.66
CA ALA A 216 11.94 39.98 5.53
C ALA A 216 10.92 38.87 5.18
N ALA A 217 10.22 38.33 6.18
CA ALA A 217 9.14 37.37 5.96
C ALA A 217 7.88 38.01 5.35
N GLN A 218 7.55 39.25 5.75
CA GLN A 218 6.43 40.01 5.16
C GLN A 218 6.72 40.46 3.73
N GLU A 219 7.95 40.89 3.38
CA GLU A 219 8.32 41.25 2.00
C GLU A 219 8.18 40.06 1.03
N LEU A 220 8.63 38.87 1.45
CA LEU A 220 8.58 37.65 0.63
C LEU A 220 7.13 37.19 0.37
N LEU A 221 6.23 37.41 1.33
CA LEU A 221 4.79 37.18 1.17
C LEU A 221 4.10 38.27 0.33
N ARG A 222 4.56 39.53 0.40
CA ARG A 222 4.05 40.65 -0.41
C ARG A 222 4.44 40.56 -1.89
N SER A 223 5.50 39.84 -2.23
CA SER A 223 5.98 39.71 -3.62
C SER A 223 5.24 38.67 -4.48
N MET A 224 4.19 38.03 -3.96
CA MET A 224 3.44 36.97 -4.66
C MET A 224 1.93 37.24 -4.61
N ASP A 225 1.19 36.91 -5.68
CA ASP A 225 -0.28 37.04 -5.74
C ASP A 225 -0.97 36.05 -4.77
N VAL A 226 -1.14 36.46 -3.51
CA VAL A 226 -1.72 35.63 -2.44
C VAL A 226 -3.13 35.13 -2.76
N GLU A 227 -3.89 35.91 -3.53
CA GLU A 227 -5.27 35.60 -3.94
C GLU A 227 -5.38 34.39 -4.90
N LYS A 228 -4.31 34.05 -5.62
CA LYS A 228 -4.29 32.92 -6.57
C LYS A 228 -3.79 31.61 -5.96
N LEU A 229 -3.31 31.66 -4.72
CA LEU A 229 -2.77 30.49 -4.02
C LEU A 229 -3.89 29.79 -3.24
N SER A 230 -3.90 28.46 -3.26
CA SER A 230 -4.79 27.66 -2.41
C SER A 230 -4.53 27.93 -0.92
N ALA A 231 -5.52 27.68 -0.06
CA ALA A 231 -5.36 27.82 1.39
C ALA A 231 -4.20 26.94 1.92
N ARG A 232 -3.98 25.78 1.28
CA ARG A 232 -2.88 24.84 1.53
C ARG A 232 -1.51 25.44 1.19
N GLU A 233 -1.35 26.04 0.00
CA GLU A 233 -0.10 26.69 -0.41
C GLU A 233 0.23 27.88 0.47
N ARG A 234 -0.77 28.71 0.81
CA ARG A 234 -0.63 29.79 1.80
C ARG A 234 -0.13 29.27 3.14
N ASN A 235 -0.72 28.20 3.67
CA ASN A 235 -0.29 27.58 4.92
C ASN A 235 1.12 26.95 4.84
N ARG A 236 1.48 26.34 3.70
CA ARG A 236 2.83 25.80 3.45
C ARG A 236 3.87 26.90 3.36
N LEU A 237 3.55 28.04 2.73
CA LEU A 237 4.41 29.23 2.67
C LEU A 237 4.56 29.87 4.06
N LYS A 238 3.48 30.02 4.83
CA LYS A 238 3.54 30.44 6.26
C LYS A 238 4.49 29.52 7.06
N ARG A 239 4.40 28.20 6.91
CA ARG A 239 5.33 27.22 7.54
C ARG A 239 6.77 27.37 7.05
N LYS A 240 7.00 27.53 5.74
CA LYS A 240 8.34 27.65 5.13
C LYS A 240 9.05 28.96 5.54
N ALA A 241 8.33 30.08 5.58
CA ALA A 241 8.84 31.36 6.08
C ALA A 241 9.21 31.27 7.58
N LYS A 242 8.36 30.64 8.40
CA LYS A 242 8.62 30.41 9.84
C LYS A 242 9.79 29.46 10.10
N ALA A 243 10.11 28.57 9.16
CA ALA A 243 11.30 27.71 9.21
C ALA A 243 12.59 28.44 8.80
N LEU A 244 12.53 29.29 7.76
CA LEU A 244 13.67 30.12 7.31
C LEU A 244 14.11 31.14 8.38
N GLY A 245 13.19 31.65 9.19
CA GLY A 245 13.52 32.52 10.33
C GLY A 245 14.26 31.85 11.51
N ARG A 246 14.54 30.54 11.46
CA ARG A 246 15.21 29.79 12.54
C ARG A 246 16.68 29.44 12.29
N SER A 247 17.23 29.66 11.09
CA SER A 247 18.55 29.12 10.72
C SER A 247 19.78 29.95 11.18
N ASP A 248 19.62 31.21 11.61
CA ASP A 248 20.75 32.11 11.93
C ASP A 248 21.22 32.06 13.40
N SER A 249 21.17 30.90 14.04
CA SER A 249 21.66 30.70 15.42
C SER A 249 22.85 29.74 15.51
N LEU A 250 23.89 30.03 14.71
CA LEU A 250 25.24 29.45 14.86
C LEU A 250 26.24 30.53 15.30
N ARG A 251 27.15 30.15 16.20
CA ARG A 251 28.04 31.07 16.94
C ARG A 251 29.13 31.67 16.03
N PRO A 252 29.47 32.97 16.17
CA PRO A 252 30.60 33.57 15.45
C PRO A 252 31.94 33.29 16.16
N GLY A 253 32.98 32.94 15.38
CA GLY A 253 34.34 32.75 15.92
C GLY A 253 35.37 32.19 14.93
N GLU A 254 36.04 33.09 14.19
CA GLU A 254 37.41 32.92 13.64
C GLU A 254 37.67 31.96 12.44
N PRO A 255 38.81 32.12 11.70
CA PRO A 255 38.71 32.63 10.33
C PRO A 255 39.07 31.64 9.19
N ILE A 256 38.82 32.11 7.97
CA ILE A 256 39.00 31.41 6.69
C ILE A 256 40.46 31.03 6.44
N ALA A 257 40.69 29.75 6.13
CA ALA A 257 41.87 29.25 5.41
C ALA A 257 41.42 28.38 4.23
N ALA A 258 42.20 28.39 3.14
CA ALA A 258 41.74 27.98 1.81
C ALA A 258 41.95 26.50 1.47
N THR A 259 41.14 26.02 0.50
CA THR A 259 41.42 24.91 -0.44
C THR A 259 41.84 23.54 0.12
N GLY A 260 40.93 22.57 0.05
CA GLY A 260 41.26 21.14 0.19
C GLY A 260 40.10 20.26 -0.33
N GLN A 261 40.39 19.32 -1.23
CA GLN A 261 39.41 18.39 -1.79
C GLN A 261 39.03 17.32 -0.76
N HIS A 262 37.76 16.90 -0.69
CA HIS A 262 37.37 15.71 0.08
C HIS A 262 36.32 14.83 -0.61
N GLN A 263 36.55 13.52 -0.50
CA GLN A 263 35.63 12.44 -0.89
C GLN A 263 34.46 12.31 0.10
N PRO A 264 33.27 11.85 -0.33
CA PRO A 264 32.19 11.50 0.58
C PRO A 264 32.41 10.10 1.18
N GLY A 265 32.56 10.02 2.50
CA GLY A 265 32.59 8.77 3.27
C GLY A 265 31.31 8.55 4.09
N ALA A 266 30.81 7.32 4.07
CA ALA A 266 29.86 6.70 5.01
C ALA A 266 28.72 7.56 5.62
N ALA A 267 27.49 7.36 5.14
CA ALA A 267 26.28 7.82 5.81
C ALA A 267 25.95 6.96 7.06
N PRO A 268 25.57 7.56 8.21
CA PRO A 268 25.04 6.83 9.35
C PRO A 268 23.56 6.46 9.15
N GLY A 269 23.17 5.27 9.63
CA GLY A 269 21.85 4.69 9.39
C GLY A 269 20.70 5.32 10.20
N VAL A 270 19.48 5.17 9.68
CA VAL A 270 18.23 5.65 10.29
C VAL A 270 17.96 4.93 11.62
N GLY A 271 18.14 5.64 12.73
CA GLY A 271 17.94 5.15 14.08
C GLY A 271 16.46 5.14 14.52
N ARG A 272 15.91 3.94 14.68
CA ARG A 272 14.58 3.65 15.24
C ARG A 272 14.42 4.25 16.65
N HIS A 273 13.36 5.01 16.91
CA HIS A 273 13.05 5.55 18.24
C HIS A 273 13.03 4.43 19.31
N LYS A 274 13.79 4.62 20.39
CA LYS A 274 13.75 3.79 21.60
C LYS A 274 13.12 4.57 22.76
N SER A 275 12.17 3.94 23.44
CA SER A 275 11.71 4.35 24.77
C SER A 275 12.81 4.12 25.82
N PRO A 276 12.97 4.99 26.83
CA PRO A 276 13.80 4.71 27.99
C PRO A 276 13.03 3.93 29.07
N ARG A 277 13.72 3.05 29.80
CA ARG A 277 13.18 2.34 30.97
C ARG A 277 14.28 2.03 32.00
N ASP A 278 14.10 2.58 33.19
CA ASP A 278 14.49 2.20 34.57
C ASP A 278 15.94 1.79 34.98
N GLY A 279 16.34 2.31 36.17
CA GLY A 279 17.45 1.88 37.06
C GLY A 279 18.75 2.69 36.93
N ASP A 280 19.53 3.02 37.98
CA ASP A 280 19.38 3.00 39.46
C ASP A 280 20.60 3.78 40.06
N GLY A 281 20.70 4.31 41.29
CA GLY A 281 19.80 4.51 42.43
C GLY A 281 20.60 5.04 43.66
N SER A 282 20.02 5.87 44.56
CA SER A 282 20.64 6.24 45.85
C SER A 282 19.66 6.86 46.87
N LEU A 283 19.98 6.74 48.15
CA LEU A 283 19.12 6.99 49.33
C LEU A 283 19.19 8.43 49.86
N GLY A 284 18.07 8.93 50.40
CA GLY A 284 18.00 10.15 51.23
C GLY A 284 16.56 10.53 51.52
N GLY A 285 16.09 10.32 52.75
CA GLY A 285 14.67 10.51 53.11
C GLY A 285 14.42 11.65 54.10
N SER A 286 13.24 12.26 53.99
CA SER A 286 12.56 12.98 55.08
C SER A 286 11.06 13.11 54.75
N ASN A 287 10.20 12.87 55.74
CA ASN A 287 8.75 12.97 55.58
C ASN A 287 8.29 14.41 55.31
N GLY A 288 7.24 14.55 54.51
CA GLY A 288 6.48 15.78 54.33
C GLY A 288 5.18 15.45 53.58
N GLU A 289 4.07 15.43 54.32
CA GLU A 289 2.73 15.31 53.73
C GLU A 289 2.37 16.65 53.08
N ASP A 290 2.01 16.67 51.80
CA ASP A 290 1.14 17.70 51.23
C ASP A 290 0.58 17.28 49.86
N GLY A 291 -0.61 17.81 49.52
CA GLY A 291 -1.52 17.20 48.54
C GLY A 291 -1.11 17.30 47.07
N ALA A 292 -1.33 16.22 46.32
CA ALA A 292 -1.20 16.18 44.87
C ALA A 292 -2.39 16.86 44.16
N ALA A 293 -2.25 18.15 43.85
CA ALA A 293 -3.15 18.84 42.93
C ALA A 293 -2.87 18.40 41.47
N VAL A 294 -3.66 17.45 40.97
CA VAL A 294 -3.68 17.10 39.54
C VAL A 294 -4.42 18.18 38.77
N GLY A 295 -3.80 18.72 37.72
CA GLY A 295 -4.37 19.80 36.92
C GLY A 295 -5.63 19.40 36.15
N THR A 296 -6.80 19.74 36.69
CA THR A 296 -8.10 19.61 36.03
C THR A 296 -8.35 20.79 35.08
N GLY A 297 -8.35 20.53 33.77
CA GLY A 297 -8.58 21.53 32.72
C GLY A 297 -9.19 20.90 31.46
N GLY A 298 -10.47 20.55 31.54
CA GLY A 298 -11.23 19.84 30.50
C GLY A 298 -12.14 18.78 31.11
N SER A 299 -13.16 19.22 31.87
CA SER A 299 -13.89 18.35 32.81
C SER A 299 -15.28 18.89 33.16
N THR A 300 -16.13 19.09 32.16
CA THR A 300 -17.56 19.40 32.35
C THR A 300 -18.41 18.22 31.89
N ALA A 301 -18.46 17.91 30.59
CA ALA A 301 -19.24 16.77 30.06
C ALA A 301 -18.74 15.39 30.57
N ALA A 302 -17.46 15.07 30.37
CA ALA A 302 -16.92 13.74 30.69
C ALA A 302 -17.00 13.38 32.19
N ALA A 303 -16.82 14.36 33.08
CA ALA A 303 -16.96 14.16 34.54
C ALA A 303 -18.42 14.08 34.98
N ALA A 304 -19.34 14.83 34.36
CA ALA A 304 -20.77 14.76 34.66
C ALA A 304 -21.43 13.45 34.21
N VAL A 305 -20.84 12.75 33.22
CA VAL A 305 -21.23 11.40 32.80
C VAL A 305 -20.64 10.32 33.72
N ALA A 306 -19.35 10.43 34.07
CA ALA A 306 -18.68 9.45 34.92
C ALA A 306 -19.22 9.35 36.37
N ALA A 307 -20.03 10.33 36.79
CA ALA A 307 -20.62 10.43 38.13
C ALA A 307 -22.10 9.96 38.21
N VAL A 308 -22.69 9.45 37.12
CA VAL A 308 -24.10 9.01 37.08
C VAL A 308 -24.17 7.49 37.08
N GLU A 309 -24.72 6.92 38.16
CA GLU A 309 -25.07 5.49 38.21
C GLU A 309 -26.20 5.18 37.21
N VAL A 310 -26.32 3.91 36.75
CA VAL A 310 -27.49 3.47 35.96
C VAL A 310 -28.73 3.66 36.84
N GLY A 311 -29.64 4.55 36.43
CA GLY A 311 -30.87 4.80 37.17
C GLY A 311 -31.85 3.64 36.98
N ASP A 312 -32.59 3.29 38.05
CA ASP A 312 -33.60 2.23 38.00
C ASP A 312 -34.64 2.45 36.88
N ASP A 313 -34.98 3.70 36.58
CA ASP A 313 -35.86 4.09 35.46
C ASP A 313 -35.33 3.62 34.08
N GLU A 314 -34.01 3.65 33.84
CA GLU A 314 -33.38 3.23 32.58
C GLU A 314 -33.40 1.70 32.46
N VAL A 315 -33.13 1.00 33.57
CA VAL A 315 -33.24 -0.47 33.65
C VAL A 315 -34.68 -0.90 33.39
N GLN A 316 -35.65 -0.22 34.01
CA GLN A 316 -37.08 -0.52 33.85
C GLN A 316 -37.53 -0.33 32.39
N GLN A 317 -37.22 0.82 31.77
CA GLN A 317 -37.55 1.08 30.35
C GLN A 317 -37.00 0.01 29.42
N VAL A 318 -35.74 -0.39 29.58
CA VAL A 318 -35.15 -1.45 28.74
C VAL A 318 -35.79 -2.81 29.05
N SER A 319 -36.13 -3.09 30.32
CA SER A 319 -36.84 -4.32 30.68
C SER A 319 -38.22 -4.43 30.01
N GLU A 320 -38.94 -3.30 29.90
CA GLU A 320 -40.27 -3.17 29.29
C GLU A 320 -40.23 -3.15 27.74
N GLY A 321 -39.06 -3.01 27.13
CA GLY A 321 -38.87 -3.10 25.68
C GLY A 321 -38.39 -1.82 24.99
N GLY A 322 -37.97 -0.81 25.75
CA GLY A 322 -37.24 0.35 25.21
C GLY A 322 -35.88 -0.04 24.63
N TRP A 323 -35.44 0.72 23.62
CA TRP A 323 -34.16 0.50 22.95
C TRP A 323 -32.96 0.66 23.93
N PRO A 324 -32.07 -0.34 24.08
CA PRO A 324 -31.01 -0.32 25.11
C PRO A 324 -30.00 0.84 25.02
N PHE A 325 -29.93 1.52 23.87
CA PHE A 325 -29.00 2.62 23.64
C PHE A 325 -29.68 4.00 23.71
N GLN A 326 -30.98 4.09 24.06
CA GLN A 326 -31.77 5.33 24.01
C GLN A 326 -31.08 6.51 24.72
N ARG A 327 -30.73 6.36 26.00
CA ARG A 327 -30.09 7.45 26.76
C ARG A 327 -28.71 7.84 26.22
N LEU A 328 -27.91 6.87 25.77
CA LEU A 328 -26.62 7.17 25.13
C LEU A 328 -26.85 7.93 23.82
N GLY A 329 -27.75 7.43 22.97
CA GLY A 329 -28.13 8.02 21.70
C GLY A 329 -28.59 9.47 21.84
N ASP A 330 -29.52 9.74 22.75
CA ASP A 330 -30.02 11.08 23.01
C ASP A 330 -28.93 12.05 23.47
N GLN A 331 -27.96 11.57 24.26
CA GLN A 331 -26.83 12.37 24.72
C GLN A 331 -25.82 12.64 23.59
N ILE A 332 -25.43 11.63 22.81
CA ILE A 332 -24.45 11.82 21.70
C ILE A 332 -25.04 12.62 20.53
N VAL A 333 -26.36 12.66 20.35
CA VAL A 333 -27.01 13.60 19.42
C VAL A 333 -26.74 15.05 19.86
N VAL A 334 -26.89 15.37 21.15
CA VAL A 334 -26.62 16.72 21.69
C VAL A 334 -25.12 17.03 21.69
N ASP A 335 -24.28 16.10 22.17
CA ASP A 335 -22.83 16.26 22.29
C ASP A 335 -22.13 16.35 20.91
N SER A 336 -22.83 16.02 19.81
CA SER A 336 -22.32 16.24 18.44
C SER A 336 -22.05 17.72 18.12
N LEU A 337 -22.66 18.65 18.85
CA LEU A 337 -22.52 20.12 18.70
C LEU A 337 -21.79 20.78 19.89
N ASP A 338 -21.10 19.99 20.71
CA ASP A 338 -20.26 20.47 21.81
C ASP A 338 -19.15 21.44 21.34
N PRO A 339 -18.76 22.48 22.11
CA PRO A 339 -17.66 23.38 21.73
C PRO A 339 -16.30 22.67 21.53
N VAL A 340 -16.05 21.54 22.20
CA VAL A 340 -14.79 20.77 22.16
C VAL A 340 -14.82 19.76 21.01
N TRP A 341 -13.86 19.87 20.09
CA TRP A 341 -13.84 19.02 18.88
C TRP A 341 -13.63 17.53 19.19
N GLU A 342 -12.92 17.16 20.26
CA GLU A 342 -12.76 15.76 20.67
C GLU A 342 -14.10 15.14 21.13
N VAL A 343 -14.95 15.92 21.80
CA VAL A 343 -16.29 15.51 22.24
C VAL A 343 -17.19 15.34 21.01
N ARG A 344 -17.25 16.36 20.13
CA ARG A 344 -17.99 16.26 18.85
C ARG A 344 -17.58 15.04 18.06
N HIS A 345 -16.27 14.84 17.88
CA HIS A 345 -15.73 13.70 17.15
C HIS A 345 -16.15 12.37 17.78
N GLY A 346 -16.00 12.23 19.11
CA GLY A 346 -16.44 11.04 19.84
C GLY A 346 -17.94 10.76 19.67
N ALA A 347 -18.76 11.80 19.74
CA ALA A 347 -20.21 11.71 19.59
C ALA A 347 -20.65 11.33 18.17
N VAL A 348 -20.16 12.01 17.12
CA VAL A 348 -20.52 11.66 15.72
C VAL A 348 -19.94 10.32 15.29
N LEU A 349 -18.79 9.92 15.84
CA LEU A 349 -18.23 8.60 15.69
C LEU A 349 -19.15 7.54 16.31
N ALA A 350 -19.57 7.72 17.57
CA ALA A 350 -20.49 6.80 18.22
C ALA A 350 -21.84 6.70 17.49
N LEU A 351 -22.36 7.82 16.99
CA LEU A 351 -23.55 7.83 16.12
C LEU A 351 -23.34 6.99 14.86
N ARG A 352 -22.22 7.16 14.14
CA ARG A 352 -21.88 6.35 12.96
C ARG A 352 -21.84 4.86 13.28
N GLU A 353 -21.17 4.49 14.38
CA GLU A 353 -21.00 3.10 14.80
C GLU A 353 -22.32 2.44 15.21
N LEU A 354 -23.17 3.18 15.94
CA LEU A 354 -24.48 2.72 16.40
C LEU A 354 -25.50 2.63 15.25
N LEU A 355 -25.61 3.69 14.44
CA LEU A 355 -26.56 3.76 13.31
C LEU A 355 -26.34 2.66 12.27
N ARG A 356 -25.09 2.23 12.06
CA ARG A 356 -24.75 1.17 11.08
C ARG A 356 -25.60 -0.09 11.26
N GLY A 357 -25.82 -0.52 12.50
CA GLY A 357 -26.69 -1.66 12.83
C GLY A 357 -28.08 -1.25 13.30
N HIS A 358 -28.19 -0.12 14.00
CA HIS A 358 -29.39 0.24 14.76
C HIS A 358 -30.24 1.40 14.21
N ALA A 359 -29.98 1.94 13.02
CA ALA A 359 -30.83 3.00 12.43
C ALA A 359 -32.32 2.61 12.39
N ALA A 360 -32.65 1.36 12.03
CA ALA A 360 -34.03 0.86 11.91
C ALA A 360 -34.73 0.57 13.26
N VAL A 361 -34.01 0.64 14.38
CA VAL A 361 -34.52 0.27 15.72
C VAL A 361 -34.35 1.38 16.75
N ALA A 362 -33.63 2.45 16.42
CA ALA A 362 -33.44 3.59 17.29
C ALA A 362 -34.78 4.24 17.65
N GLY A 363 -34.99 4.59 18.92
CA GLY A 363 -36.27 5.13 19.39
C GLY A 363 -37.45 4.14 19.44
N VAL A 364 -37.27 2.86 19.06
CA VAL A 364 -38.38 1.89 19.05
C VAL A 364 -38.64 1.31 20.44
N GLU A 365 -39.88 1.44 20.90
CA GLU A 365 -40.41 0.66 22.02
C GLU A 365 -41.06 -0.62 21.46
N ALA A 366 -40.49 -1.78 21.80
CA ALA A 366 -40.95 -3.08 21.33
C ALA A 366 -41.79 -3.77 22.43
N PRO A 367 -43.08 -4.05 22.25
CA PRO A 367 -43.89 -4.73 23.26
C PRO A 367 -43.46 -6.20 23.40
N LEU A 368 -42.86 -6.54 24.54
CA LEU A 368 -42.25 -7.84 24.77
C LEU A 368 -43.22 -8.85 25.41
N ASP A 369 -42.90 -10.14 25.22
CA ASP A 369 -43.48 -11.19 26.05
C ASP A 369 -42.95 -11.10 27.49
N GLY A 370 -43.75 -11.51 28.47
CA GLY A 370 -43.39 -11.47 29.89
C GLY A 370 -42.27 -12.44 30.29
N VAL A 371 -41.80 -13.27 29.35
CA VAL A 371 -40.74 -14.27 29.55
C VAL A 371 -39.40 -13.75 29.01
N PRO A 372 -38.34 -13.67 29.83
CA PRO A 372 -36.99 -13.33 29.37
C PRO A 372 -36.50 -14.27 28.27
N SER A 373 -36.00 -13.68 27.18
CA SER A 373 -35.76 -14.35 25.90
C SER A 373 -34.67 -13.60 25.10
N GLY A 374 -34.13 -14.23 24.04
CA GLY A 374 -33.04 -13.64 23.24
C GLY A 374 -31.81 -13.28 24.08
N TRP A 375 -31.17 -12.15 23.76
CA TRP A 375 -30.02 -11.62 24.51
C TRP A 375 -30.29 -11.27 25.98
N ALA A 376 -31.54 -11.18 26.43
CA ALA A 376 -31.86 -10.91 27.84
C ALA A 376 -31.61 -12.13 28.76
N VAL A 377 -31.42 -13.31 28.18
CA VAL A 377 -30.97 -14.51 28.90
C VAL A 377 -29.44 -14.56 28.89
N PRO A 378 -28.76 -14.87 30.01
CA PRO A 378 -27.29 -14.99 30.05
C PRO A 378 -26.74 -15.93 28.98
N GLY A 379 -25.93 -15.39 28.05
CA GLY A 379 -25.37 -16.13 26.92
C GLY A 379 -26.34 -16.38 25.74
N GLY A 380 -27.57 -15.87 25.81
CA GLY A 380 -28.55 -15.89 24.73
C GLY A 380 -28.11 -15.06 23.51
N GLN A 381 -28.82 -15.25 22.40
CA GLN A 381 -28.54 -14.61 21.11
C GLN A 381 -29.83 -14.17 20.43
N GLY A 382 -29.73 -13.15 19.57
CA GLY A 382 -30.86 -12.59 18.83
C GLY A 382 -31.81 -11.73 19.68
N LYS A 383 -32.79 -11.14 18.99
CA LYS A 383 -33.82 -10.26 19.57
C LYS A 383 -34.64 -10.97 20.67
N ARG A 384 -35.14 -10.19 21.64
CA ARG A 384 -36.10 -10.65 22.68
C ARG A 384 -37.45 -11.01 22.04
N SER A 385 -38.22 -11.92 22.61
CA SER A 385 -39.53 -12.32 22.07
C SER A 385 -40.57 -11.20 22.19
N LEU A 386 -41.33 -10.94 21.12
CA LEU A 386 -42.45 -9.99 21.12
C LEU A 386 -43.71 -10.62 21.74
N GLY A 387 -44.51 -9.78 22.41
CA GLY A 387 -45.84 -10.13 22.88
C GLY A 387 -46.90 -9.97 21.78
N ALA A 388 -48.14 -9.72 22.20
CA ALA A 388 -49.21 -9.30 21.29
C ALA A 388 -49.02 -7.82 20.89
N VAL A 389 -49.11 -7.53 19.57
CA VAL A 389 -48.85 -6.20 19.01
C VAL A 389 -50.12 -5.61 18.40
N SER A 390 -50.48 -4.38 18.78
CA SER A 390 -51.59 -3.63 18.20
C SER A 390 -51.16 -2.73 17.04
N ALA A 391 -52.11 -2.34 16.18
CA ALA A 391 -51.84 -1.37 15.11
C ALA A 391 -51.31 -0.03 15.62
N SER A 392 -51.78 0.44 16.79
CA SER A 392 -51.31 1.68 17.41
C SER A 392 -49.87 1.58 17.91
N GLN A 393 -49.41 0.41 18.35
CA GLN A 393 -48.01 0.17 18.73
C GLN A 393 -47.09 0.20 17.50
N VAL A 394 -47.52 -0.40 16.38
CA VAL A 394 -46.76 -0.32 15.10
C VAL A 394 -46.64 1.13 14.63
N ALA A 395 -47.73 1.91 14.70
CA ALA A 395 -47.74 3.33 14.33
C ALA A 395 -46.87 4.18 15.26
N ALA A 396 -46.92 3.94 16.58
CA ALA A 396 -46.09 4.62 17.56
C ALA A 396 -44.61 4.30 17.37
N ALA A 397 -44.24 3.03 17.14
CA ALA A 397 -42.87 2.61 16.87
C ALA A 397 -42.30 3.27 15.61
N ARG A 398 -43.07 3.33 14.52
CA ARG A 398 -42.67 4.05 13.29
C ARG A 398 -42.46 5.54 13.55
N ALA A 399 -43.40 6.19 14.25
CA ALA A 399 -43.31 7.61 14.58
C ALA A 399 -42.11 7.92 15.50
N ALA A 400 -41.83 7.06 16.47
CA ALA A 400 -40.71 7.23 17.41
C ALA A 400 -39.34 7.01 16.73
N ASN A 401 -39.22 6.01 15.84
CA ASN A 401 -38.01 5.81 15.04
C ASN A 401 -37.76 6.99 14.09
N GLN A 402 -38.77 7.40 13.34
CA GLN A 402 -38.69 8.57 12.46
C GLN A 402 -38.32 9.83 13.25
N ARG A 403 -38.95 10.07 14.43
CA ARG A 403 -38.61 11.19 15.31
C ARG A 403 -37.13 11.26 15.65
N TRP A 404 -36.59 10.13 16.09
CA TRP A 404 -35.22 10.07 16.59
C TRP A 404 -34.21 10.23 15.46
N LEU A 405 -34.50 9.63 14.29
CA LEU A 405 -33.70 9.82 13.07
C LEU A 405 -33.77 11.27 12.55
N GLU A 406 -34.94 11.91 12.52
CA GLU A 406 -35.07 13.32 12.11
C GLU A 406 -34.28 14.25 13.06
N ASP A 407 -34.40 14.07 14.38
CA ASP A 407 -33.65 14.82 15.39
C ASP A 407 -32.12 14.65 15.22
N CYS A 408 -31.66 13.40 15.04
CA CYS A 408 -30.27 13.08 14.75
C CYS A 408 -29.77 13.70 13.43
N VAL A 409 -30.56 13.61 12.35
CA VAL A 409 -30.22 14.18 11.04
C VAL A 409 -30.12 15.71 11.10
N VAL A 410 -31.03 16.38 11.81
CA VAL A 410 -30.97 17.84 12.02
C VAL A 410 -29.69 18.25 12.75
N HIS A 411 -29.30 17.53 13.81
CA HIS A 411 -28.04 17.80 14.53
C HIS A 411 -26.83 17.58 13.63
N LEU A 412 -26.78 16.49 12.86
CA LEU A 412 -25.70 16.20 11.91
C LEU A 412 -25.61 17.25 10.78
N LEU A 413 -26.74 17.76 10.28
CA LEU A 413 -26.77 18.88 9.34
C LEU A 413 -26.24 20.18 9.97
N CYS A 414 -26.57 20.45 11.23
CA CYS A 414 -25.99 21.57 11.98
C CYS A 414 -24.46 21.40 12.15
N VAL A 415 -23.95 20.20 12.37
CA VAL A 415 -22.49 19.93 12.41
C VAL A 415 -21.85 20.23 11.05
N LEU A 416 -22.45 19.80 9.94
CA LEU A 416 -21.96 20.11 8.59
C LEU A 416 -22.04 21.62 8.27
N ALA A 417 -23.03 22.32 8.83
CA ALA A 417 -23.24 23.76 8.67
C ALA A 417 -22.29 24.62 9.50
N LEU A 418 -21.98 24.22 10.74
CA LEU A 418 -21.30 25.06 11.74
C LEU A 418 -19.87 24.64 12.06
N ASP A 419 -19.47 23.38 11.87
CA ASP A 419 -18.10 22.95 12.17
C ASP A 419 -17.09 23.59 11.21
N ARG A 420 -16.05 24.19 11.77
CA ARG A 420 -14.94 24.84 11.05
C ARG A 420 -13.60 24.18 11.35
N PHE A 421 -13.58 23.12 12.14
CA PHE A 421 -12.38 22.41 12.51
C PHE A 421 -11.74 21.71 11.29
N GLY A 422 -10.43 21.66 11.26
CA GLY A 422 -9.67 21.01 10.20
C GLY A 422 -8.25 20.75 10.70
N ASP A 423 -7.81 19.50 10.60
CA ASP A 423 -6.45 19.11 10.92
C ASP A 423 -5.60 19.13 9.64
N TYR A 424 -4.51 19.89 9.72
CA TYR A 424 -3.52 20.13 8.67
C TYR A 424 -2.18 19.43 8.96
N GLY A 425 -2.20 18.41 9.83
CA GLY A 425 -1.04 17.59 10.21
C GLY A 425 -0.61 16.57 9.15
N SER A 426 -1.51 16.21 8.22
CA SER A 426 -1.21 15.34 7.08
C SER A 426 -1.13 16.11 5.76
N ASP A 427 -0.70 15.45 4.67
CA ASP A 427 -0.70 16.04 3.31
C ASP A 427 -2.12 16.32 2.78
N GLN A 428 -3.15 15.80 3.45
CA GLN A 428 -4.55 16.18 3.25
C GLN A 428 -5.11 16.93 4.45
N VAL A 429 -5.98 17.91 4.19
CA VAL A 429 -6.82 18.51 5.22
C VAL A 429 -7.85 17.47 5.63
N THR A 430 -7.69 16.91 6.82
CA THR A 430 -8.74 16.07 7.39
C THR A 430 -9.72 16.96 8.14
N ALA A 431 -11.00 16.89 7.79
CA ALA A 431 -12.08 17.49 8.55
C ALA A 431 -12.79 16.40 9.37
N PRO A 432 -12.15 15.85 10.43
CA PRO A 432 -12.54 14.56 11.00
C PRO A 432 -13.96 14.57 11.57
N VAL A 433 -14.42 15.71 12.11
CA VAL A 433 -15.79 15.87 12.59
C VAL A 433 -16.77 15.89 11.42
N ARG A 434 -16.57 16.73 10.39
CA ARG A 434 -17.47 16.83 9.23
C ARG A 434 -17.56 15.53 8.42
N GLU A 435 -16.43 14.87 8.12
CA GLU A 435 -16.44 13.61 7.35
C GLU A 435 -17.13 12.48 8.14
N THR A 436 -16.91 12.39 9.46
CA THR A 436 -17.57 11.39 10.31
C THR A 436 -19.05 11.70 10.53
N ALA A 437 -19.43 12.97 10.66
CA ALA A 437 -20.83 13.40 10.71
C ALA A 437 -21.57 13.09 9.40
N ALA A 438 -20.93 13.30 8.25
CA ALA A 438 -21.49 12.92 6.95
C ALA A 438 -21.65 11.40 6.79
N GLN A 439 -20.72 10.60 7.34
CA GLN A 439 -20.87 9.15 7.41
C GLN A 439 -22.05 8.74 8.29
N ALA A 440 -22.19 9.31 9.48
CA ALA A 440 -23.32 9.08 10.38
C ALA A 440 -24.66 9.47 9.70
N LEU A 441 -24.68 10.61 8.99
CA LEU A 441 -25.83 11.05 8.19
C LEU A 441 -26.20 9.99 7.16
N GLY A 442 -25.24 9.49 6.38
CA GLY A 442 -25.47 8.38 5.43
C GLY A 442 -26.11 7.15 6.09
N MET A 443 -25.67 6.75 7.29
CA MET A 443 -26.26 5.63 8.02
C MET A 443 -27.70 5.93 8.48
N ALA A 444 -28.00 7.14 8.95
CA ALA A 444 -29.36 7.54 9.33
C ALA A 444 -30.35 7.54 8.15
N LEU A 445 -29.89 7.91 6.94
CA LEU A 445 -30.73 7.99 5.74
C LEU A 445 -31.13 6.62 5.16
N THR A 446 -30.53 5.52 5.60
CA THR A 446 -30.80 4.16 5.04
C THR A 446 -32.23 3.68 5.24
N THR A 447 -32.90 4.16 6.30
CA THR A 447 -34.22 3.68 6.76
C THR A 447 -35.34 4.71 6.60
N LEU A 448 -35.00 5.98 6.35
CA LEU A 448 -35.98 7.03 6.07
C LEU A 448 -36.64 6.84 4.69
N ASP A 449 -37.83 7.40 4.51
CA ASP A 449 -38.54 7.37 3.24
C ASP A 449 -37.94 8.32 2.19
N ALA A 450 -38.37 8.19 0.94
CA ALA A 450 -37.83 8.98 -0.17
C ALA A 450 -38.15 10.49 -0.08
N ILE A 451 -39.22 10.90 0.58
CA ILE A 451 -39.56 12.32 0.80
C ILE A 451 -38.59 12.90 1.82
N SER A 452 -38.39 12.22 2.95
CA SER A 452 -37.39 12.60 3.95
C SER A 452 -35.98 12.77 3.36
N VAL A 453 -35.52 11.81 2.55
CA VAL A 453 -34.22 11.90 1.86
C VAL A 453 -34.15 13.08 0.89
N ARG A 454 -35.23 13.38 0.15
CA ARG A 454 -35.30 14.57 -0.74
C ARG A 454 -35.27 15.88 0.05
N THR A 455 -35.92 15.95 1.21
CA THR A 455 -35.84 17.12 2.11
C THR A 455 -34.41 17.34 2.63
N VAL A 456 -33.70 16.27 2.99
CA VAL A 456 -32.28 16.35 3.34
C VAL A 456 -31.40 16.76 2.15
N ALA A 457 -31.70 16.28 0.94
CA ALA A 457 -31.01 16.70 -0.28
C ALA A 457 -31.18 18.20 -0.57
N ALA A 458 -32.35 18.78 -0.27
CA ALA A 458 -32.61 20.21 -0.37
C ALA A 458 -31.79 21.00 0.67
N MET A 459 -31.75 20.56 1.93
CA MET A 459 -30.93 21.18 2.97
C MET A 459 -29.42 21.11 2.64
N LEU A 460 -28.93 19.97 2.14
CA LEU A 460 -27.53 19.84 1.69
C LEU A 460 -27.17 20.77 0.52
N ARG A 461 -28.15 21.16 -0.31
CA ARG A 461 -27.98 22.14 -1.40
C ARG A 461 -27.83 23.57 -0.87
N GLU A 462 -28.49 23.92 0.23
CA GLU A 462 -28.31 25.24 0.88
C GLU A 462 -26.86 25.42 1.35
N LEU A 463 -26.24 24.38 1.94
CA LEU A 463 -24.84 24.40 2.35
C LEU A 463 -23.86 24.66 1.18
N GLN A 464 -24.18 24.15 -0.01
CA GLN A 464 -23.35 24.29 -1.20
C GLN A 464 -23.38 25.71 -1.80
N GLY A 465 -24.41 26.51 -1.47
CA GLY A 465 -24.53 27.90 -1.91
C GLY A 465 -23.69 28.91 -1.12
N GLN A 466 -23.02 28.47 -0.04
CA GLN A 466 -22.35 29.35 0.92
C GLN A 466 -20.93 29.76 0.51
N ASN A 467 -20.51 30.96 0.92
CA ASN A 467 -19.20 31.52 0.57
C ASN A 467 -18.03 30.82 1.28
N ASP A 468 -18.23 30.26 2.48
CA ASP A 468 -17.19 29.48 3.19
C ASP A 468 -17.05 28.07 2.58
N TRP A 469 -15.85 27.77 2.08
CA TRP A 469 -15.51 26.47 1.50
C TRP A 469 -15.73 25.31 2.47
N ARG A 470 -15.61 25.54 3.79
CA ARG A 470 -15.82 24.48 4.81
C ARG A 470 -17.27 24.02 4.87
N VAL A 471 -18.21 24.95 4.64
CA VAL A 471 -19.66 24.68 4.59
C VAL A 471 -20.01 23.97 3.29
N ARG A 472 -19.48 24.44 2.15
CA ARG A 472 -19.66 23.75 0.85
C ARG A 472 -19.12 22.33 0.90
N TYR A 473 -17.91 22.15 1.45
CA TYR A 473 -17.31 20.84 1.72
C TYR A 473 -18.24 19.97 2.58
N GLY A 474 -18.78 20.49 3.68
CA GLY A 474 -19.75 19.77 4.51
C GLY A 474 -21.00 19.32 3.72
N GLY A 475 -21.56 20.21 2.90
CA GLY A 475 -22.69 19.90 2.02
C GLY A 475 -22.38 18.82 0.97
N PHE A 476 -21.19 18.85 0.36
CA PHE A 476 -20.77 17.85 -0.62
C PHE A 476 -20.38 16.51 0.03
N CYS A 477 -19.80 16.50 1.23
CA CYS A 477 -19.58 15.27 2.01
C CYS A 477 -20.91 14.63 2.44
N GLY A 478 -21.90 15.43 2.87
CA GLY A 478 -23.26 14.93 3.12
C GLY A 478 -23.88 14.31 1.86
N LEU A 479 -23.74 14.96 0.71
CA LEU A 479 -24.22 14.45 -0.58
C LEU A 479 -23.51 13.15 -1.01
N LYS A 480 -22.18 13.07 -0.82
CA LYS A 480 -21.35 11.86 -1.04
C LYS A 480 -21.90 10.66 -0.29
N TYR A 481 -22.15 10.79 1.01
CA TYR A 481 -22.62 9.67 1.83
C TYR A 481 -24.12 9.39 1.66
N MET A 482 -24.95 10.38 1.35
CA MET A 482 -26.34 10.15 0.95
C MET A 482 -26.45 9.32 -0.33
N LEU A 483 -25.70 9.67 -1.39
CA LEU A 483 -25.69 8.92 -2.65
C LEU A 483 -25.13 7.50 -2.49
N ALA A 484 -24.13 7.31 -1.62
CA ALA A 484 -23.57 6.00 -1.32
C ALA A 484 -24.51 5.12 -0.47
N ALA A 485 -25.27 5.72 0.45
CA ALA A 485 -26.22 5.00 1.31
C ALA A 485 -27.55 4.68 0.61
N ARG A 486 -28.02 5.56 -0.29
CA ARG A 486 -29.29 5.46 -1.00
C ARG A 486 -29.12 5.28 -2.50
N MET A 487 -28.35 4.26 -2.89
CA MET A 487 -28.19 3.86 -4.28
C MET A 487 -29.51 3.42 -4.95
N ASP A 488 -30.50 2.98 -4.16
CA ASP A 488 -31.88 2.71 -4.59
C ASP A 488 -32.58 3.98 -5.12
N LEU A 489 -32.31 5.14 -4.51
CA LEU A 489 -32.85 6.44 -4.93
C LEU A 489 -31.94 7.19 -5.91
N ALA A 490 -30.80 6.61 -6.32
CA ALA A 490 -29.87 7.27 -7.25
C ALA A 490 -30.55 7.75 -8.57
N PRO A 491 -31.50 7.02 -9.19
CA PRO A 491 -32.20 7.52 -10.39
C PRO A 491 -32.97 8.83 -10.17
N ASP A 492 -33.52 9.02 -8.97
CA ASP A 492 -34.27 10.23 -8.59
C ASP A 492 -33.34 11.37 -8.15
N LEU A 493 -32.26 11.05 -7.44
CA LEU A 493 -31.35 12.04 -6.84
C LEU A 493 -30.31 12.58 -7.83
N LEU A 494 -29.83 11.74 -8.76
CA LEU A 494 -28.76 12.12 -9.71
C LEU A 494 -29.10 13.28 -10.67
N PRO A 495 -30.33 13.42 -11.20
CA PRO A 495 -30.69 14.57 -12.03
C PRO A 495 -30.50 15.93 -11.34
N GLU A 496 -30.75 16.01 -10.04
CA GLU A 496 -30.54 17.22 -9.24
C GLU A 496 -29.12 17.33 -8.67
N ALA A 497 -28.51 16.20 -8.31
CA ALA A 497 -27.17 16.15 -7.71
C ALA A 497 -26.03 16.38 -8.71
N LEU A 498 -26.09 15.82 -9.93
CA LEU A 498 -24.99 15.91 -10.90
C LEU A 498 -24.67 17.36 -11.32
N PRO A 499 -25.65 18.25 -11.58
CA PRO A 499 -25.37 19.67 -11.87
C PRO A 499 -24.76 20.44 -10.69
N LEU A 500 -24.94 19.98 -9.46
CA LEU A 500 -24.32 20.55 -8.25
C LEU A 500 -22.89 20.06 -8.10
N LEU A 501 -22.68 18.74 -8.23
CA LEU A 501 -21.36 18.10 -8.17
C LEU A 501 -20.43 18.60 -9.28
N ARG A 502 -20.95 18.83 -10.50
CA ARG A 502 -20.20 19.49 -11.58
C ARG A 502 -19.82 20.94 -11.25
N ARG A 503 -20.65 21.68 -10.51
CA ARG A 503 -20.27 23.03 -10.04
C ARG A 503 -19.17 22.95 -8.96
N GLY A 504 -19.28 22.05 -8.00
CA GLY A 504 -18.25 21.85 -6.98
C GLY A 504 -16.92 21.25 -7.50
N LEU A 505 -16.95 20.53 -8.63
CA LEU A 505 -15.72 20.16 -9.36
C LEU A 505 -14.97 21.39 -9.94
N ALA A 506 -15.66 22.52 -10.12
CA ALA A 506 -15.07 23.79 -10.53
C ALA A 506 -14.87 24.79 -9.37
N ASP A 507 -15.01 24.34 -8.11
CA ASP A 507 -14.78 25.18 -6.92
C ASP A 507 -13.33 25.72 -6.89
N PRO A 508 -13.06 26.91 -6.34
CA PRO A 508 -11.68 27.35 -6.10
C PRO A 508 -10.89 26.47 -5.11
N ASP A 509 -11.54 25.73 -4.20
CA ASP A 509 -10.86 24.92 -3.20
C ASP A 509 -10.78 23.42 -3.57
N ASP A 510 -9.56 22.86 -3.51
CA ASP A 510 -9.29 21.47 -3.89
C ASP A 510 -9.94 20.43 -2.98
N ASP A 511 -10.18 20.73 -1.70
CA ASP A 511 -10.87 19.81 -0.78
C ASP A 511 -12.35 19.66 -1.17
N VAL A 512 -12.97 20.73 -1.67
CA VAL A 512 -14.34 20.69 -2.24
C VAL A 512 -14.35 19.88 -3.54
N ARG A 513 -13.39 20.10 -4.45
CA ARG A 513 -13.25 19.30 -5.68
C ARG A 513 -13.09 17.81 -5.39
N ALA A 514 -12.27 17.47 -4.39
CA ALA A 514 -12.06 16.09 -3.96
C ALA A 514 -13.35 15.44 -3.46
N ALA A 515 -14.09 16.12 -2.57
CA ALA A 515 -15.39 15.64 -2.07
C ALA A 515 -16.41 15.42 -3.19
N CYS A 516 -16.48 16.33 -4.18
CA CYS A 516 -17.36 16.19 -5.34
C CYS A 516 -16.98 15.01 -6.25
N ALA A 517 -15.69 14.80 -6.48
CA ALA A 517 -15.21 13.66 -7.27
C ALA A 517 -15.50 12.34 -6.55
N ASP A 518 -15.21 12.26 -5.24
CA ASP A 518 -15.52 11.10 -4.38
C ASP A 518 -17.02 10.77 -4.37
N ALA A 519 -17.90 11.78 -4.31
CA ALA A 519 -19.36 11.59 -4.32
C ALA A 519 -19.87 10.85 -5.55
N LEU A 520 -19.20 11.02 -6.70
CA LEU A 520 -19.59 10.42 -7.97
C LEU A 520 -19.02 9.00 -8.16
N VAL A 521 -18.00 8.59 -7.41
CA VAL A 521 -17.34 7.28 -7.58
C VAL A 521 -18.29 6.09 -7.32
N PRO A 522 -19.04 6.01 -6.21
CA PRO A 522 -19.96 4.90 -5.94
C PRO A 522 -21.11 4.79 -6.96
N VAL A 523 -21.56 5.93 -7.47
CA VAL A 523 -22.71 6.04 -8.39
C VAL A 523 -22.32 6.12 -9.87
N ALA A 524 -21.03 5.98 -10.21
CA ALA A 524 -20.53 6.16 -11.57
C ALA A 524 -21.23 5.25 -12.61
N GLY A 525 -21.62 4.03 -12.23
CA GLY A 525 -22.39 3.12 -13.09
C GLY A 525 -23.84 3.56 -13.33
N ALA A 526 -24.44 4.31 -12.40
CA ALA A 526 -25.82 4.81 -12.47
C ALA A 526 -25.95 6.14 -13.21
N LEU A 527 -24.84 6.85 -13.50
CA LEU A 527 -24.86 8.15 -14.18
C LEU A 527 -25.52 8.16 -15.56
N GLY A 528 -25.70 6.99 -16.19
CA GLY A 528 -26.46 6.86 -17.44
C GLY A 528 -27.91 7.36 -17.36
N VAL A 529 -28.52 7.37 -16.17
CA VAL A 529 -29.88 7.90 -15.95
C VAL A 529 -29.97 9.39 -16.31
N VAL A 530 -28.87 10.16 -16.16
CA VAL A 530 -28.81 11.59 -16.49
C VAL A 530 -28.46 11.83 -17.97
N GLY A 531 -28.28 10.77 -18.75
CA GLY A 531 -28.00 10.83 -20.19
C GLY A 531 -26.51 10.87 -20.55
N THR A 532 -26.18 10.31 -21.72
CA THR A 532 -24.80 10.15 -22.20
C THR A 532 -24.06 11.48 -22.41
N GLN A 533 -24.77 12.54 -22.79
CA GLN A 533 -24.17 13.88 -22.96
C GLN A 533 -23.66 14.44 -21.62
N ALA A 534 -24.46 14.34 -20.53
CA ALA A 534 -24.05 14.84 -19.22
C ALA A 534 -22.80 14.10 -18.69
N VAL A 535 -22.69 12.80 -18.98
CA VAL A 535 -21.50 11.99 -18.66
C VAL A 535 -20.29 12.40 -19.51
N ALA A 536 -20.48 12.68 -20.80
CA ALA A 536 -19.40 13.16 -21.68
C ALA A 536 -18.87 14.54 -21.24
N GLU A 537 -19.75 15.47 -20.88
CA GLU A 537 -19.36 16.79 -20.35
C GLU A 537 -18.64 16.70 -19.00
N LEU A 538 -19.12 15.86 -18.07
CA LEU A 538 -18.42 15.56 -16.80
C LEU A 538 -17.00 15.05 -17.07
N ARG A 539 -16.85 14.12 -18.01
CA ARG A 539 -15.58 13.51 -18.38
C ARG A 539 -14.59 14.54 -18.94
N LEU A 540 -15.04 15.42 -19.85
CA LEU A 540 -14.23 16.54 -20.36
C LEU A 540 -13.82 17.50 -19.25
N GLN A 541 -14.75 17.85 -18.35
CA GLN A 541 -14.46 18.72 -17.20
C GLN A 541 -13.36 18.12 -16.30
N LEU A 542 -13.41 16.82 -16.00
CA LEU A 542 -12.37 16.14 -15.21
C LEU A 542 -11.02 16.13 -15.93
N TRP A 543 -11.01 15.98 -17.26
CA TRP A 543 -9.79 16.08 -18.05
C TRP A 543 -9.19 17.49 -18.06
N ASP A 544 -10.01 18.54 -18.09
CA ASP A 544 -9.57 19.93 -18.05
C ASP A 544 -9.15 20.39 -16.65
N LEU A 545 -9.62 19.71 -15.60
CA LEU A 545 -9.12 19.89 -14.23
C LEU A 545 -7.72 19.30 -14.04
N LEU A 546 -7.41 18.12 -14.60
CA LEU A 546 -6.13 17.41 -14.36
C LEU A 546 -4.86 18.29 -14.51
N PRO A 547 -4.68 19.11 -15.57
CA PRO A 547 -3.51 20.00 -15.70
C PRO A 547 -3.42 21.12 -14.64
N GLN A 548 -4.50 21.39 -13.90
CA GLN A 548 -4.57 22.39 -12.84
C GLN A 548 -4.22 21.80 -11.47
N LEU A 549 -4.18 20.47 -11.34
CA LEU A 549 -3.91 19.78 -10.07
C LEU A 549 -2.40 19.61 -9.89
N SER A 550 -1.86 20.19 -8.81
CA SER A 550 -0.45 20.05 -8.44
C SER A 550 -0.16 18.72 -7.73
N ASP A 551 1.13 18.40 -7.53
CA ASP A 551 1.61 17.25 -6.74
C ASP A 551 1.12 17.24 -5.25
N LEU A 552 0.42 18.30 -4.81
CA LEU A 552 -0.09 18.51 -3.45
C LEU A 552 -1.62 18.69 -3.40
N SER A 553 -2.30 18.62 -4.56
CA SER A 553 -3.74 18.81 -4.64
C SER A 553 -4.49 17.66 -3.98
N ALA A 554 -5.55 18.00 -3.23
CA ALA A 554 -6.44 17.02 -2.61
C ALA A 554 -7.14 16.16 -3.67
N ALA A 555 -7.57 16.82 -4.74
CA ALA A 555 -8.46 16.27 -5.74
C ALA A 555 -7.77 15.29 -6.70
N THR A 556 -6.43 15.29 -6.81
CA THR A 556 -5.68 14.48 -7.80
C THR A 556 -6.07 13.01 -7.75
N ASN A 557 -6.14 12.41 -6.56
CA ASN A 557 -6.54 11.00 -6.44
C ASN A 557 -8.02 10.78 -6.77
N SER A 558 -8.92 11.64 -6.26
CA SER A 558 -10.37 11.51 -6.42
C SER A 558 -10.82 11.73 -7.86
N VAL A 559 -10.33 12.78 -8.52
CA VAL A 559 -10.60 13.09 -9.95
C VAL A 559 -10.12 11.95 -10.85
N MET A 560 -8.93 11.42 -10.58
CA MET A 560 -8.35 10.33 -11.37
C MET A 560 -9.04 8.99 -11.13
N SER A 561 -9.45 8.71 -9.88
CA SER A 561 -10.29 7.57 -9.54
C SER A 561 -11.64 7.65 -10.26
N LEU A 562 -12.29 8.81 -10.25
CA LEU A 562 -13.55 9.03 -10.96
C LEU A 562 -13.39 8.83 -12.47
N LEU A 563 -12.33 9.38 -13.09
CA LEU A 563 -12.02 9.11 -14.50
C LEU A 563 -11.88 7.61 -14.77
N ALA A 564 -11.15 6.86 -13.94
CA ALA A 564 -11.02 5.40 -14.08
C ALA A 564 -12.37 4.66 -13.97
N HIS A 565 -13.32 5.17 -13.19
CA HIS A 565 -14.67 4.62 -13.08
C HIS A 565 -15.55 4.98 -14.30
N LEU A 566 -15.45 6.21 -14.83
CA LEU A 566 -16.20 6.67 -16.02
C LEU A 566 -15.76 5.99 -17.32
N TYR A 567 -14.48 5.62 -17.43
CA TYR A 567 -13.98 4.73 -18.49
C TYR A 567 -14.12 3.23 -18.15
N GLY A 568 -14.74 2.90 -17.00
CA GLY A 568 -15.09 1.54 -16.61
C GLY A 568 -16.40 1.05 -17.26
N ARG A 569 -17.07 0.10 -16.59
CA ARG A 569 -18.37 -0.48 -17.01
C ARG A 569 -19.52 0.51 -16.82
N GLY A 570 -19.52 1.59 -17.62
CA GLY A 570 -20.52 2.66 -17.57
C GLY A 570 -21.07 3.03 -18.96
N PRO A 571 -22.33 3.50 -19.04
CA PRO A 571 -22.95 3.94 -20.29
C PRO A 571 -22.28 5.24 -20.80
N GLY A 572 -21.41 5.08 -21.80
CA GLY A 572 -20.63 6.19 -22.38
C GLY A 572 -19.17 5.84 -22.71
N ALA A 573 -18.68 4.66 -22.30
CA ALA A 573 -17.31 4.22 -22.56
C ALA A 573 -16.97 4.10 -24.07
N ALA A 574 -17.93 3.72 -24.92
CA ALA A 574 -17.72 3.54 -26.35
C ALA A 574 -17.67 4.86 -27.15
N ALA A 575 -18.22 5.96 -26.63
CA ALA A 575 -18.36 7.24 -27.35
C ALA A 575 -17.23 8.23 -27.01
N ALA A 576 -16.01 7.72 -26.77
CA ALA A 576 -14.93 8.47 -26.13
C ALA A 576 -13.56 8.32 -26.81
N THR A 577 -13.46 7.50 -27.86
CA THR A 577 -12.18 6.97 -28.33
C THR A 577 -11.30 7.98 -29.03
N ASP A 578 -11.87 8.97 -29.72
CA ASP A 578 -11.14 9.73 -30.72
C ASP A 578 -10.33 10.89 -30.08
N GLU A 579 -10.84 11.44 -28.98
CA GLU A 579 -10.20 12.53 -28.21
C GLU A 579 -9.07 12.04 -27.28
N LEU A 580 -9.05 10.74 -26.93
CA LEU A 580 -8.10 10.18 -25.97
C LEU A 580 -6.63 10.40 -26.38
N THR A 581 -6.35 10.52 -27.68
CA THR A 581 -5.03 10.86 -28.22
C THR A 581 -4.44 12.14 -27.61
N ALA A 582 -5.28 13.16 -27.39
CA ALA A 582 -4.88 14.43 -26.82
C ALA A 582 -5.00 14.48 -25.28
N LEU A 583 -5.83 13.61 -24.71
CA LEU A 583 -6.19 13.63 -23.29
C LEU A 583 -5.30 12.72 -22.43
N VAL A 584 -5.05 11.47 -22.85
CA VAL A 584 -4.20 10.50 -22.13
C VAL A 584 -2.80 11.05 -21.77
N PRO A 585 -2.13 11.85 -22.64
CA PRO A 585 -0.92 12.60 -22.27
C PRO A 585 -0.96 13.39 -20.96
N ARG A 586 -2.13 13.90 -20.55
CA ARG A 586 -2.31 14.64 -19.28
C ARG A 586 -2.12 13.75 -18.04
N LEU A 587 -2.14 12.41 -18.20
CA LEU A 587 -1.85 11.45 -17.13
C LEU A 587 -0.34 11.24 -16.89
N PHE A 588 0.52 11.61 -17.84
CA PHE A 588 1.94 11.25 -17.80
C PHE A 588 2.71 11.82 -16.58
N PRO A 589 2.48 13.07 -16.11
CA PRO A 589 3.12 13.59 -14.89
C PRO A 589 2.84 12.72 -13.65
N PHE A 590 1.63 12.20 -13.55
CA PHE A 590 1.16 11.48 -12.37
C PHE A 590 1.70 10.04 -12.27
N VAL A 591 2.29 9.48 -13.35
CA VAL A 591 2.85 8.11 -13.38
C VAL A 591 3.89 7.91 -12.27
N ARG A 592 4.69 8.94 -11.95
CA ARG A 592 5.71 8.92 -10.89
C ARG A 592 5.40 9.88 -9.73
N HIS A 593 4.12 10.20 -9.52
CA HIS A 593 3.65 11.05 -8.43
C HIS A 593 4.14 10.56 -7.06
N THR A 594 4.31 11.48 -6.11
CA THR A 594 4.79 11.23 -4.74
C THR A 594 3.90 10.23 -4.00
N LEU A 595 2.58 10.48 -3.98
CA LEU A 595 1.56 9.61 -3.40
C LEU A 595 1.35 8.34 -4.23
N SER A 596 1.48 7.18 -3.60
CA SER A 596 1.28 5.87 -4.24
C SER A 596 -0.18 5.61 -4.64
N THR A 597 -1.15 6.23 -3.96
CA THR A 597 -2.58 6.20 -4.32
C THR A 597 -2.81 6.82 -5.69
N VAL A 598 -2.25 8.01 -5.95
CA VAL A 598 -2.31 8.66 -7.26
C VAL A 598 -1.66 7.77 -8.33
N ARG A 599 -0.46 7.23 -8.09
CA ARG A 599 0.19 6.31 -9.05
C ARG A 599 -0.67 5.07 -9.35
N ALA A 600 -1.34 4.51 -8.34
CA ALA A 600 -2.28 3.40 -8.53
C ALA A 600 -3.49 3.82 -9.38
N SER A 601 -4.07 4.99 -9.11
CA SER A 601 -5.20 5.56 -9.86
C SER A 601 -4.84 5.83 -11.33
N VAL A 602 -3.62 6.30 -11.64
CA VAL A 602 -3.14 6.41 -13.04
C VAL A 602 -3.18 5.06 -13.74
N MET A 603 -2.57 4.04 -13.12
CA MET A 603 -2.46 2.71 -13.71
C MET A 603 -3.83 2.07 -13.88
N GLN A 604 -4.75 2.24 -12.93
CA GLN A 604 -6.14 1.79 -13.06
C GLN A 604 -6.89 2.53 -14.17
N CYS A 605 -6.68 3.84 -14.32
CA CYS A 605 -7.29 4.64 -15.39
C CYS A 605 -6.84 4.13 -16.77
N LEU A 606 -5.53 3.94 -16.97
CA LEU A 606 -4.95 3.34 -18.19
C LEU A 606 -5.45 1.90 -18.40
N GLU A 607 -5.51 1.09 -17.34
CA GLU A 607 -6.01 -0.29 -17.40
C GLU A 607 -7.46 -0.35 -17.90
N ARG A 608 -8.33 0.55 -17.43
CA ARG A 608 -9.74 0.62 -17.88
C ARG A 608 -9.88 1.15 -19.31
N MET A 609 -9.07 2.12 -19.73
CA MET A 609 -9.07 2.64 -21.10
C MET A 609 -8.54 1.65 -22.15
N LEU A 610 -7.66 0.73 -21.75
CA LEU A 610 -7.10 -0.32 -22.61
C LEU A 610 -7.91 -1.63 -22.57
N ALA A 611 -8.73 -1.85 -21.53
CA ALA A 611 -9.55 -3.05 -21.41
C ALA A 611 -10.65 -3.07 -22.50
N PRO A 612 -10.96 -4.23 -23.09
CA PRO A 612 -12.03 -4.34 -24.07
C PRO A 612 -13.41 -4.15 -23.41
N PRO A 613 -14.40 -3.58 -24.11
CA PRO A 613 -15.78 -3.57 -23.67
C PRO A 613 -16.36 -4.99 -23.72
N VAL A 614 -16.26 -5.73 -22.62
CA VAL A 614 -16.73 -7.13 -22.53
C VAL A 614 -18.26 -7.19 -22.52
N PRO A 615 -18.91 -7.92 -23.44
CA PRO A 615 -20.32 -8.26 -23.35
C PRO A 615 -20.58 -9.21 -22.17
N THR A 616 -21.62 -8.94 -21.39
CA THR A 616 -22.05 -9.77 -20.26
C THR A 616 -22.58 -11.13 -20.72
N ALA A 617 -21.81 -12.20 -20.48
CA ALA A 617 -22.26 -13.59 -20.20
C ALA A 617 -21.14 -14.64 -20.28
N ALA A 618 -20.11 -14.44 -21.11
CA ALA A 618 -19.29 -15.56 -21.62
C ALA A 618 -17.85 -15.69 -21.09
N VAL A 619 -17.46 -14.92 -20.06
CA VAL A 619 -16.04 -14.86 -19.60
C VAL A 619 -15.84 -15.42 -18.18
N GLU A 620 -16.90 -15.72 -17.43
CA GLU A 620 -16.77 -16.23 -16.06
C GLU A 620 -16.38 -17.72 -15.97
N GLU A 621 -16.48 -18.48 -17.07
CA GLU A 621 -16.04 -19.89 -17.14
C GLU A 621 -14.69 -20.09 -17.87
N ALA A 622 -13.96 -19.02 -18.21
CA ALA A 622 -12.71 -19.10 -18.97
C ALA A 622 -11.49 -19.44 -18.09
N VAL A 623 -11.15 -20.73 -18.07
CA VAL A 623 -9.96 -21.38 -17.50
C VAL A 623 -8.65 -20.57 -17.63
N ASP A 624 -7.93 -20.43 -16.50
CA ASP A 624 -6.58 -19.85 -16.33
C ASP A 624 -6.34 -18.39 -16.80
N PRO A 625 -5.87 -17.47 -15.93
CA PRO A 625 -5.53 -16.09 -16.32
C PRO A 625 -4.34 -15.98 -17.30
N ALA A 626 -3.64 -17.09 -17.58
CA ALA A 626 -2.64 -17.17 -18.63
C ALA A 626 -3.24 -17.42 -20.03
N SER A 627 -4.42 -18.04 -20.15
CA SER A 627 -5.08 -18.31 -21.44
C SER A 627 -5.65 -17.03 -22.06
N ALA A 628 -6.23 -16.18 -21.21
CA ALA A 628 -6.87 -14.90 -21.58
C ALA A 628 -5.91 -13.88 -22.22
N VAL A 629 -4.60 -14.14 -22.23
CA VAL A 629 -3.55 -13.26 -22.78
C VAL A 629 -3.46 -13.31 -24.32
N ALA A 630 -3.89 -14.40 -24.95
CA ALA A 630 -3.46 -14.71 -26.33
C ALA A 630 -4.42 -14.34 -27.46
N ILE A 631 -5.65 -13.89 -27.17
CA ILE A 631 -6.52 -13.33 -28.22
C ILE A 631 -6.10 -11.87 -28.45
N PRO A 632 -5.64 -11.50 -29.67
CA PRO A 632 -5.32 -10.12 -30.01
C PRO A 632 -6.57 -9.26 -29.89
N LEU A 633 -6.42 -8.09 -29.27
CA LEU A 633 -7.50 -7.10 -29.21
C LEU A 633 -7.30 -6.10 -30.36
N PRO A 634 -8.37 -5.64 -31.03
CA PRO A 634 -8.24 -4.56 -32.00
C PRO A 634 -7.68 -3.31 -31.27
N PRO A 635 -6.58 -2.70 -31.76
CA PRO A 635 -6.01 -1.51 -31.12
C PRO A 635 -7.04 -0.39 -31.08
N PRO A 636 -7.19 0.31 -29.93
CA PRO A 636 -7.87 1.60 -29.93
C PRO A 636 -7.15 2.56 -30.88
N ALA A 637 -7.88 3.30 -31.72
CA ALA A 637 -7.27 4.21 -32.70
C ALA A 637 -6.35 5.26 -32.03
N TRP A 638 -6.73 5.73 -30.83
CA TRP A 638 -5.94 6.68 -30.04
C TRP A 638 -4.59 6.14 -29.53
N LEU A 639 -4.45 4.81 -29.43
CA LEU A 639 -3.28 4.20 -28.82
C LEU A 639 -2.04 4.34 -29.71
N GLN A 640 -2.18 4.20 -31.03
CA GLN A 640 -1.07 4.17 -31.98
C GLN A 640 -0.06 5.33 -31.83
N PRO A 641 -0.47 6.62 -31.85
CA PRO A 641 0.45 7.75 -31.69
C PRO A 641 1.09 7.85 -30.30
N LEU A 642 0.47 7.28 -29.26
CA LEU A 642 0.96 7.34 -27.88
C LEU A 642 1.74 6.10 -27.44
N LEU A 643 1.69 5.02 -28.23
CA LEU A 643 2.23 3.71 -27.89
C LEU A 643 3.71 3.74 -27.47
N PRO A 644 4.63 4.46 -28.15
CA PRO A 644 6.03 4.50 -27.73
C PRO A 644 6.24 5.19 -26.38
N ALA A 645 5.50 6.28 -26.14
CA ALA A 645 5.55 7.03 -24.89
C ALA A 645 4.98 6.20 -23.72
N LEU A 646 3.85 5.52 -23.93
CA LEU A 646 3.23 4.65 -22.93
C LEU A 646 4.09 3.44 -22.61
N VAL A 647 4.69 2.78 -23.61
CA VAL A 647 5.63 1.68 -23.41
C VAL A 647 6.83 2.14 -22.57
N GLN A 648 7.46 3.26 -22.92
CA GLN A 648 8.58 3.81 -22.15
C GLN A 648 8.19 4.13 -20.70
N LEU A 649 7.09 4.88 -20.50
CA LEU A 649 6.64 5.30 -19.16
C LEU A 649 6.27 4.12 -18.27
N VAL A 650 5.52 3.13 -18.79
CA VAL A 650 5.10 1.96 -18.02
C VAL A 650 6.31 1.06 -17.70
N PHE A 651 7.26 0.88 -18.63
CA PHE A 651 8.49 0.13 -18.36
C PHE A 651 9.36 0.80 -17.29
N GLN A 652 9.56 2.11 -17.40
CA GLN A 652 10.24 2.93 -16.40
C GLN A 652 9.55 2.83 -15.04
N ASN A 653 8.21 2.82 -14.99
CA ASN A 653 7.48 2.63 -13.74
C ASN A 653 7.70 1.23 -13.16
N VAL A 654 7.61 0.18 -13.97
CA VAL A 654 7.89 -1.22 -13.55
C VAL A 654 9.29 -1.36 -12.94
N MET A 655 10.30 -0.64 -13.43
CA MET A 655 11.64 -0.64 -12.84
C MET A 655 11.73 0.16 -11.53
N MET A 656 11.06 1.31 -11.44
CA MET A 656 11.23 2.24 -10.31
C MET A 656 10.21 2.08 -9.18
N GLU A 657 9.25 1.16 -9.30
CA GLU A 657 8.14 1.01 -8.35
C GLU A 657 8.49 0.10 -7.16
N GLY A 658 8.24 0.62 -5.95
CA GLY A 658 8.42 -0.11 -4.69
C GLY A 658 7.10 -0.63 -4.10
N GLU A 659 5.99 0.06 -4.36
CA GLU A 659 4.67 -0.33 -3.87
C GLU A 659 4.09 -1.44 -4.73
N GLN A 660 3.93 -2.63 -4.14
CA GLN A 660 3.52 -3.84 -4.85
C GLN A 660 2.18 -3.65 -5.59
N ARG A 661 1.22 -2.92 -4.99
CA ARG A 661 -0.09 -2.63 -5.62
C ARG A 661 0.03 -1.83 -6.91
N VAL A 662 0.95 -0.87 -6.97
CA VAL A 662 1.19 -0.04 -8.16
C VAL A 662 1.95 -0.85 -9.21
N LEU A 663 2.95 -1.63 -8.78
CA LEU A 663 3.73 -2.51 -9.66
C LEU A 663 2.84 -3.54 -10.36
N ASP A 664 1.94 -4.21 -9.64
CA ASP A 664 1.00 -5.17 -10.21
C ASP A 664 0.05 -4.52 -11.21
N ALA A 665 -0.41 -3.28 -10.95
CA ALA A 665 -1.21 -2.52 -11.91
C ALA A 665 -0.41 -2.14 -13.16
N SER A 666 0.84 -1.68 -13.02
CA SER A 666 1.72 -1.39 -14.16
C SER A 666 2.00 -2.62 -15.02
N VAL A 667 2.14 -3.81 -14.42
CA VAL A 667 2.30 -5.07 -15.17
C VAL A 667 1.01 -5.46 -15.91
N ARG A 668 -0.18 -5.20 -15.36
CA ARG A 668 -1.45 -5.41 -16.08
C ARG A 668 -1.60 -4.43 -17.25
N VAL A 669 -1.29 -3.14 -17.05
CA VAL A 669 -1.25 -2.13 -18.12
C VAL A 669 -0.25 -2.53 -19.21
N TRP A 670 0.95 -2.99 -18.85
CA TRP A 670 1.95 -3.49 -19.82
C TRP A 670 1.40 -4.62 -20.69
N ARG A 671 0.78 -5.64 -20.06
CA ARG A 671 0.17 -6.76 -20.78
C ARG A 671 -0.94 -6.29 -21.72
N LEU A 672 -1.76 -5.32 -21.31
CA LEU A 672 -2.78 -4.74 -22.18
C LEU A 672 -2.17 -3.97 -23.36
N LEU A 673 -1.15 -3.12 -23.14
CA LEU A 673 -0.44 -2.41 -24.21
C LEU A 673 0.10 -3.37 -25.28
N VAL A 674 0.78 -4.45 -24.87
CA VAL A 674 1.34 -5.47 -25.78
C VAL A 674 0.25 -6.29 -26.48
N ARG A 675 -0.94 -6.46 -25.87
CA ARG A 675 -2.07 -7.20 -26.46
C ARG A 675 -2.95 -6.38 -27.41
N CYS A 676 -3.08 -5.08 -27.15
CA CYS A 676 -3.83 -4.15 -27.99
C CYS A 676 -3.02 -3.72 -29.22
N ALA A 677 -1.69 -3.61 -29.09
CA ALA A 677 -0.84 -3.32 -30.24
C ALA A 677 -0.66 -4.56 -31.11
N ALA A 678 -1.12 -4.50 -32.37
CA ALA A 678 -0.74 -5.50 -33.36
C ALA A 678 0.80 -5.55 -33.48
N PRO A 679 1.43 -6.73 -33.51
CA PRO A 679 2.89 -6.84 -33.46
C PRO A 679 3.64 -5.98 -34.49
N ALA A 680 3.12 -5.88 -35.73
CA ALA A 680 3.68 -5.01 -36.77
C ALA A 680 3.63 -3.51 -36.38
N THR A 681 2.47 -3.02 -35.94
CA THR A 681 2.29 -1.63 -35.48
C THR A 681 3.17 -1.29 -34.28
N LEU A 682 3.39 -2.26 -33.37
CA LEU A 682 4.31 -2.09 -32.24
C LEU A 682 5.77 -1.92 -32.70
N CYS A 683 6.17 -2.59 -33.79
CA CYS A 683 7.50 -2.43 -34.39
C CYS A 683 7.66 -1.11 -35.12
N GLU A 684 6.66 -0.71 -35.90
CA GLU A 684 6.67 0.54 -36.67
C GLU A 684 6.70 1.75 -35.74
N ALA A 685 6.03 1.67 -34.58
CA ALA A 685 5.99 2.74 -33.59
C ALA A 685 7.30 2.85 -32.77
N MET A 686 8.04 1.76 -32.55
CA MET A 686 9.23 1.74 -31.69
C MET A 686 10.56 1.81 -32.44
N ALA A 687 11.27 2.93 -32.28
CA ALA A 687 12.60 3.12 -32.85
C ALA A 687 13.65 2.15 -32.22
N PRO A 688 14.69 1.73 -32.97
CA PRO A 688 15.77 0.88 -32.44
C PRO A 688 16.46 1.44 -31.19
N GLU A 689 16.55 2.77 -31.10
CA GLU A 689 17.13 3.46 -29.94
C GLU A 689 16.30 3.27 -28.65
N GLN A 690 14.98 3.07 -28.76
CA GLN A 690 14.14 2.75 -27.60
C GLN A 690 14.43 1.35 -27.08
N PHE A 691 14.57 0.35 -27.96
CA PHE A 691 14.98 -1.01 -27.55
C PHE A 691 16.34 -0.99 -26.81
N ARG A 692 17.30 -0.20 -27.32
CA ARG A 692 18.60 0.03 -26.66
C ARG A 692 18.45 0.71 -25.30
N ALA A 693 17.63 1.75 -25.20
CA ALA A 693 17.39 2.47 -23.94
C ALA A 693 16.77 1.57 -22.87
N LEU A 694 15.73 0.81 -23.22
CA LEU A 694 15.08 -0.14 -22.30
C LEU A 694 16.06 -1.25 -21.85
N MET A 695 16.88 -1.78 -22.76
CA MET A 695 17.92 -2.76 -22.45
C MET A 695 18.98 -2.20 -21.49
N ALA A 696 19.50 -1.00 -21.77
CA ALA A 696 20.52 -0.35 -20.96
C ALA A 696 20.01 -0.02 -19.56
N LEU A 697 18.78 0.50 -19.43
CA LEU A 697 18.13 0.76 -18.14
C LEU A 697 17.98 -0.53 -17.32
N GLY A 698 17.42 -1.60 -17.91
CA GLY A 698 17.26 -2.90 -17.24
C GLY A 698 18.58 -3.58 -16.85
N SER A 699 19.65 -3.29 -17.60
CA SER A 699 21.02 -3.76 -17.37
C SER A 699 21.80 -2.95 -16.32
N THR A 700 21.18 -1.95 -15.67
CA THR A 700 21.88 -1.09 -14.69
C THR A 700 22.36 -1.88 -13.47
N GLN A 701 23.65 -1.71 -13.13
CA GLN A 701 24.31 -2.36 -12.00
C GLN A 701 23.74 -1.90 -10.66
N VAL A 702 23.79 -2.79 -9.65
CA VAL A 702 23.40 -2.44 -8.27
C VAL A 702 24.33 -1.36 -7.72
N GLY A 703 23.78 -0.38 -7.01
CA GLY A 703 24.52 0.78 -6.49
C GLY A 703 24.77 1.89 -7.52
N ARG A 704 24.32 1.75 -8.78
CA ARG A 704 24.34 2.82 -9.78
C ARG A 704 22.97 3.48 -9.92
N ALA A 705 22.98 4.77 -10.24
CA ALA A 705 21.79 5.47 -10.71
C ALA A 705 21.45 5.06 -12.15
N LEU A 706 20.17 5.10 -12.52
CA LEU A 706 19.76 5.01 -13.92
C LEU A 706 20.33 6.20 -14.71
N ASP A 707 20.70 5.97 -15.98
CA ASP A 707 21.22 7.03 -16.85
C ASP A 707 20.13 8.10 -17.11
N PRO A 708 20.33 9.36 -16.68
CA PRO A 708 19.34 10.43 -16.88
C PRO A 708 19.14 10.81 -18.36
N ASN A 709 20.01 10.36 -19.28
CA ASN A 709 19.78 10.52 -20.72
C ASN A 709 18.77 9.50 -21.27
N LEU A 710 18.60 8.36 -20.59
CA LEU A 710 17.70 7.27 -21.00
C LEU A 710 16.37 7.28 -20.24
N VAL A 711 16.35 7.84 -19.03
CA VAL A 711 15.11 8.08 -18.28
C VAL A 711 14.37 9.27 -18.91
N LEU A 712 13.25 9.00 -19.56
CA LEU A 712 12.39 10.04 -20.14
C LEU A 712 11.32 10.50 -19.14
N VAL A 713 11.07 11.81 -19.11
CA VAL A 713 10.07 12.47 -18.25
C VAL A 713 9.14 13.34 -19.10
N PRO A 714 7.87 13.55 -18.68
CA PRO A 714 6.97 14.47 -19.37
C PRO A 714 7.50 15.90 -19.34
N TYR A 715 7.46 16.58 -20.48
CA TYR A 715 7.90 17.95 -20.62
C TYR A 715 6.78 18.93 -20.28
N ALA A 716 7.01 19.83 -19.32
CA ALA A 716 6.00 20.78 -18.88
C ALA A 716 5.41 21.66 -20.01
N GLY A 717 6.22 22.01 -21.03
CA GLY A 717 5.78 22.93 -22.09
C GLY A 717 4.90 22.32 -23.19
N GLU A 718 4.88 21.01 -23.36
CA GLU A 718 4.19 20.35 -24.48
C GLU A 718 3.56 19.03 -24.01
N ILE A 719 2.23 19.02 -23.91
CA ILE A 719 1.44 17.88 -23.45
C ILE A 719 1.75 16.64 -24.30
N GLY A 720 2.25 15.58 -23.64
CA GLY A 720 2.55 14.28 -24.27
C GLY A 720 3.97 14.13 -24.79
N ARG A 721 4.76 15.22 -24.86
CA ARG A 721 6.18 15.10 -25.21
C ARG A 721 6.97 14.57 -24.03
N LEU A 722 7.77 13.55 -24.28
CA LEU A 722 8.77 13.05 -23.35
C LEU A 722 10.15 13.60 -23.71
N VAL A 723 10.95 13.94 -22.71
CA VAL A 723 12.33 14.43 -22.86
C VAL A 723 13.27 13.72 -21.87
N PRO A 724 14.57 13.60 -22.16
CA PRO A 724 15.54 13.06 -21.20
C PRO A 724 15.59 13.86 -19.90
N LEU A 725 15.64 13.16 -18.76
CA LEU A 725 15.80 13.75 -17.44
C LEU A 725 17.07 14.62 -17.32
N ALA A 726 18.13 14.27 -18.03
CA ALA A 726 19.36 15.06 -18.13
C ALA A 726 19.10 16.46 -18.72
N LEU A 727 18.25 16.58 -19.74
CA LEU A 727 17.87 17.86 -20.34
C LEU A 727 17.07 18.72 -19.34
N VAL A 728 16.11 18.12 -18.63
CA VAL A 728 15.32 18.84 -17.60
C VAL A 728 16.21 19.36 -16.47
N ARG A 729 17.24 18.58 -16.07
CA ARG A 729 18.24 19.00 -15.08
C ARG A 729 19.13 20.13 -15.60
N GLN A 730 19.60 20.06 -16.85
CA GLN A 730 20.40 21.12 -17.48
C GLN A 730 19.64 22.45 -17.62
N LEU A 731 18.33 22.38 -17.88
CA LEU A 731 17.45 23.55 -17.96
C LEU A 731 17.03 24.08 -16.57
N GLY A 732 17.58 23.53 -15.48
CA GLY A 732 17.40 24.06 -14.12
C GLY A 732 15.97 24.07 -13.59
N GLY A 733 15.06 23.29 -14.19
CA GLY A 733 13.63 23.36 -13.91
C GLY A 733 12.95 24.68 -14.32
N MET A 734 13.59 25.52 -15.13
CA MET A 734 13.00 26.78 -15.58
C MET A 734 11.89 26.55 -16.61
N ALA A 735 10.83 27.35 -16.51
CA ALA A 735 9.66 27.28 -17.38
C ALA A 735 10.05 27.50 -18.87
N PRO A 736 9.50 26.69 -19.81
CA PRO A 736 9.93 26.72 -21.20
C PRO A 736 9.30 27.88 -21.96
N GLY A 737 9.92 29.07 -21.86
CA GLY A 737 9.52 30.28 -22.59
C GLY A 737 10.66 31.06 -23.27
N THR A 738 11.91 30.63 -23.12
CA THR A 738 13.11 31.40 -23.54
C THR A 738 14.10 30.62 -24.40
N VAL A 739 13.84 29.35 -24.70
CA VAL A 739 14.71 28.51 -25.54
C VAL A 739 14.00 28.24 -26.86
N ASP A 740 14.57 28.72 -27.96
CA ASP A 740 14.04 28.48 -29.31
C ASP A 740 13.95 26.96 -29.57
N PRO A 741 12.86 26.44 -30.17
CA PRO A 741 12.72 25.01 -30.44
C PRO A 741 13.84 24.46 -31.35
N ALA A 742 14.50 25.32 -32.14
CA ALA A 742 15.68 24.98 -32.93
C ALA A 742 16.94 24.68 -32.07
N THR A 743 17.08 25.27 -30.88
CA THR A 743 18.24 25.03 -30.00
C THR A 743 18.18 23.69 -29.27
N ALA A 744 16.97 23.22 -28.91
CA ALA A 744 16.79 21.86 -28.37
C ALA A 744 17.10 20.76 -29.39
N ALA A 745 16.91 21.04 -30.69
CA ALA A 745 17.20 20.10 -31.78
C ALA A 745 18.67 20.12 -32.26
N THR A 746 19.44 21.16 -31.93
CA THR A 746 20.84 21.34 -32.40
C THR A 746 21.91 21.02 -31.36
N ALA A 747 21.53 20.78 -30.10
CA ALA A 747 22.45 20.28 -29.06
C ALA A 747 23.02 18.86 -29.35
N SER A 748 22.56 18.19 -30.42
CA SER A 748 23.02 16.89 -30.89
C SER A 748 24.11 16.94 -31.98
N ALA A 749 24.49 18.11 -32.49
CA ALA A 749 25.51 18.23 -33.55
C ALA A 749 26.35 19.53 -33.45
N SER A 750 27.66 19.43 -33.68
CA SER A 750 28.63 20.51 -33.42
C SER A 750 29.12 21.30 -34.65
N SER A 751 29.52 22.56 -34.41
CA SER A 751 30.39 23.46 -35.22
C SER A 751 29.75 24.46 -36.22
N SER A 752 30.44 25.61 -36.39
CA SER A 752 30.00 26.95 -36.88
C SER A 752 30.38 27.22 -38.37
N PRO A 753 30.18 28.43 -38.98
CA PRO A 753 29.31 29.60 -38.66
C PRO A 753 28.55 30.26 -39.86
N THR A 754 27.62 31.19 -39.56
CA THR A 754 27.09 32.34 -40.39
C THR A 754 26.39 32.14 -41.75
N PHE A 755 25.13 32.66 -41.89
CA PHE A 755 24.84 33.93 -42.60
C PHE A 755 23.40 34.48 -42.35
N ARG A 756 23.11 35.71 -42.81
CA ARG A 756 21.91 36.53 -42.50
C ARG A 756 20.64 36.20 -43.32
N SER A 757 19.49 36.42 -42.69
CA SER A 757 18.13 36.49 -43.27
C SER A 757 17.76 37.86 -43.86
N PRO A 758 16.68 37.94 -44.69
CA PRO A 758 15.84 39.14 -44.78
C PRO A 758 14.36 38.91 -44.39
N LYS A 759 13.71 40.00 -43.97
CA LYS A 759 12.38 40.06 -43.35
C LYS A 759 11.22 40.04 -44.35
N ARG A 760 10.02 39.60 -43.91
CA ARG A 760 8.73 40.17 -44.34
C ARG A 760 7.73 40.21 -43.17
N SER A 761 6.66 41.00 -43.33
CA SER A 761 6.03 41.75 -42.23
C SER A 761 4.51 41.66 -42.16
N ARG A 762 3.93 41.79 -40.95
CA ARG A 762 2.59 42.35 -40.59
C ARG A 762 1.34 41.72 -41.28
N SER A 763 0.14 41.62 -40.72
CA SER A 763 -0.46 41.74 -39.36
C SER A 763 -1.93 41.22 -39.49
N SER A 764 -2.89 41.26 -38.55
CA SER A 764 -3.03 41.84 -37.20
C SER A 764 -4.30 41.26 -36.52
N SER A 765 -4.24 40.75 -35.28
CA SER A 765 -5.43 40.40 -34.47
C SER A 765 -5.18 40.57 -32.96
N LYS A 766 -4.72 41.78 -32.58
CA LYS A 766 -4.11 42.09 -31.27
C LYS A 766 -4.99 41.93 -30.01
N GLN A 767 -6.29 41.64 -30.13
CA GLN A 767 -7.18 41.37 -28.99
C GLN A 767 -7.54 39.89 -28.81
N GLN A 768 -7.78 39.14 -29.90
CA GLN A 768 -7.95 37.68 -29.80
C GLN A 768 -6.64 36.96 -29.49
N GLN A 769 -5.51 37.41 -30.06
CA GLN A 769 -4.19 36.91 -29.66
C GLN A 769 -3.82 37.27 -28.22
N ALA A 770 -4.34 38.35 -27.65
CA ALA A 770 -4.07 38.70 -26.25
C ALA A 770 -4.82 37.78 -25.27
N ALA A 771 -6.09 37.45 -25.54
CA ALA A 771 -6.83 36.47 -24.74
C ALA A 771 -6.27 35.06 -24.89
N ALA A 772 -5.94 34.64 -26.11
CA ALA A 772 -5.30 33.35 -26.36
C ALA A 772 -3.88 33.27 -25.75
N ALA A 773 -3.09 34.35 -25.80
CA ALA A 773 -1.79 34.40 -25.14
C ALA A 773 -1.90 34.50 -23.62
N ALA A 774 -2.94 35.11 -23.06
CA ALA A 774 -3.19 35.11 -21.62
C ALA A 774 -3.64 33.71 -21.14
N ALA A 775 -4.50 33.02 -21.89
CA ALA A 775 -4.86 31.63 -21.62
C ALA A 775 -3.67 30.67 -21.79
N ALA A 776 -2.84 30.86 -22.83
CA ALA A 776 -1.62 30.09 -23.03
C ALA A 776 -0.53 30.42 -22.00
N ALA A 777 -0.44 31.67 -21.52
CA ALA A 777 0.46 32.06 -20.44
C ALA A 777 -0.04 31.56 -19.08
N ALA A 778 -1.35 31.51 -18.84
CA ALA A 778 -1.94 30.87 -17.67
C ALA A 778 -1.75 29.35 -17.71
N ALA A 779 -1.90 28.70 -18.87
CA ALA A 779 -1.59 27.29 -19.06
C ALA A 779 -0.09 27.00 -18.92
N ALA A 780 0.79 27.86 -19.42
CA ALA A 780 2.24 27.75 -19.24
C ALA A 780 2.68 28.04 -17.79
N ALA A 781 2.00 28.93 -17.08
CA ALA A 781 2.23 29.19 -15.65
C ALA A 781 1.69 28.04 -14.78
N ALA A 782 0.54 27.46 -15.12
CA ALA A 782 0.02 26.25 -14.49
C ALA A 782 0.94 25.05 -14.76
N ALA A 783 1.46 24.90 -15.98
CA ALA A 783 2.47 23.90 -16.31
C ALA A 783 3.82 24.14 -15.62
N ALA A 784 4.19 25.40 -15.36
CA ALA A 784 5.36 25.75 -14.56
C ALA A 784 5.14 25.54 -13.04
N ALA A 785 3.90 25.58 -12.56
CA ALA A 785 3.52 25.19 -11.20
C ALA A 785 3.42 23.66 -11.06
N ALA A 786 3.02 22.96 -12.12
CA ALA A 786 3.03 21.52 -12.27
C ALA A 786 4.37 20.99 -12.82
N VAL A 787 5.50 21.64 -12.48
CA VAL A 787 6.83 21.02 -12.66
C VAL A 787 6.86 19.81 -11.73
N PRO A 788 6.86 18.57 -12.26
CA PRO A 788 6.94 17.39 -11.41
C PRO A 788 8.26 17.47 -10.63
N ALA A 789 8.23 17.12 -9.35
CA ALA A 789 9.45 17.08 -8.54
C ALA A 789 10.53 16.28 -9.30
N VAL A 790 11.59 16.97 -9.76
CA VAL A 790 12.59 16.41 -10.68
C VAL A 790 13.05 15.07 -10.11
N PRO A 791 12.81 13.93 -10.81
CA PRO A 791 13.04 12.62 -10.24
C PRO A 791 14.44 12.52 -9.63
N THR A 792 14.47 12.29 -8.32
CA THR A 792 15.70 12.00 -7.58
C THR A 792 16.38 10.80 -8.21
N ASP A 793 17.72 10.78 -8.25
CA ASP A 793 18.48 9.69 -8.84
C ASP A 793 18.01 8.33 -8.30
N PHE A 794 17.35 7.54 -9.14
CA PHE A 794 16.92 6.20 -8.78
C PHE A 794 18.15 5.30 -8.78
N ILE A 795 18.68 5.04 -7.59
CA ILE A 795 19.80 4.13 -7.39
C ILE A 795 19.26 2.70 -7.24
N VAL A 796 19.67 1.83 -8.16
CA VAL A 796 19.29 0.41 -8.17
C VAL A 796 19.81 -0.26 -6.89
N GLY A 797 18.92 -0.89 -6.13
CA GLY A 797 19.26 -1.58 -4.87
C GLY A 797 18.93 -0.82 -3.58
N THR A 798 18.43 0.42 -3.67
CA THR A 798 17.91 1.17 -2.50
C THR A 798 16.80 0.45 -1.74
N GLN A 799 16.03 -0.42 -2.42
CA GLN A 799 14.99 -1.27 -1.82
C GLN A 799 15.51 -2.66 -1.35
N GLY A 800 16.83 -2.84 -1.27
CA GLY A 800 17.45 -4.13 -0.97
C GLY A 800 17.48 -5.10 -2.16
N GLU A 801 18.19 -6.23 -1.99
CA GLU A 801 18.49 -7.18 -3.07
C GLU A 801 17.23 -7.90 -3.61
N GLU A 802 16.26 -8.21 -2.76
CA GLU A 802 14.99 -8.79 -3.19
C GLU A 802 14.20 -7.82 -4.09
N GLY A 803 14.28 -6.52 -3.79
CA GLY A 803 13.75 -5.46 -4.66
C GLY A 803 14.40 -5.47 -6.04
N VAL A 804 15.72 -5.63 -6.12
CA VAL A 804 16.46 -5.74 -7.40
C VAL A 804 16.06 -7.00 -8.17
N ALA A 805 15.97 -8.15 -7.50
CA ALA A 805 15.56 -9.40 -8.16
C ALA A 805 14.12 -9.32 -8.69
N ARG A 806 13.18 -8.75 -7.90
CA ARG A 806 11.80 -8.46 -8.34
C ARG A 806 11.78 -7.52 -9.54
N MET A 807 12.48 -6.39 -9.46
CA MET A 807 12.60 -5.39 -10.52
C MET A 807 13.10 -6.04 -11.82
N ARG A 808 14.24 -6.75 -11.78
CA ARG A 808 14.87 -7.33 -12.97
C ARG A 808 14.04 -8.45 -13.57
N THR A 809 13.49 -9.36 -12.77
CA THR A 809 12.66 -10.47 -13.30
C THR A 809 11.39 -9.95 -13.99
N ILE A 810 10.70 -8.96 -13.41
CA ILE A 810 9.49 -8.39 -14.00
C ILE A 810 9.84 -7.53 -15.23
N ALA A 811 10.83 -6.65 -15.15
CA ALA A 811 11.24 -5.82 -16.29
C ALA A 811 11.78 -6.67 -17.46
N ALA A 812 12.54 -7.74 -17.19
CA ALA A 812 12.99 -8.68 -18.21
C ALA A 812 11.81 -9.47 -18.82
N SER A 813 10.81 -9.84 -18.01
CA SER A 813 9.57 -10.46 -18.51
C SER A 813 8.82 -9.52 -19.46
N CYS A 814 8.60 -8.28 -19.04
CA CYS A 814 8.04 -7.22 -19.88
C CYS A 814 8.82 -7.07 -21.20
N PHE A 815 10.14 -6.84 -21.12
CA PHE A 815 10.98 -6.65 -22.30
C PHE A 815 10.99 -7.87 -23.23
N GLY A 816 11.06 -9.08 -22.69
CA GLY A 816 11.02 -10.32 -23.45
C GLY A 816 9.73 -10.51 -24.25
N THR A 817 8.56 -10.15 -23.70
CA THR A 817 7.29 -10.16 -24.46
C THR A 817 7.32 -9.18 -25.63
N LEU A 818 7.87 -7.98 -25.43
CA LEU A 818 8.03 -6.98 -26.48
C LEU A 818 8.99 -7.45 -27.59
N LEU A 819 10.14 -8.03 -27.23
CA LEU A 819 11.10 -8.60 -28.20
C LEU A 819 10.47 -9.74 -29.03
N ALA A 820 9.67 -10.60 -28.41
CA ALA A 820 9.00 -11.70 -29.11
C ALA A 820 7.98 -11.20 -30.13
N CYS A 821 7.14 -10.22 -29.77
CA CYS A 821 6.25 -9.53 -30.71
C CYS A 821 7.05 -8.84 -31.84
N ALA A 822 8.20 -8.23 -31.50
CA ALA A 822 9.04 -7.56 -32.48
C ALA A 822 9.62 -8.53 -33.52
N HIS A 823 10.12 -9.68 -33.07
CA HIS A 823 10.65 -10.72 -33.93
C HIS A 823 9.57 -11.37 -34.81
N ALA A 824 8.39 -11.67 -34.26
CA ALA A 824 7.26 -12.25 -35.01
C ALA A 824 6.79 -11.37 -36.18
N SER A 825 7.12 -10.08 -36.15
CA SER A 825 6.80 -9.08 -37.17
C SER A 825 7.94 -8.81 -38.16
N GLY A 826 9.07 -9.50 -38.01
CA GLY A 826 10.26 -9.29 -38.85
C GLY A 826 11.12 -8.08 -38.48
N SER A 827 10.94 -7.45 -37.31
CA SER A 827 11.75 -6.29 -36.92
C SER A 827 13.20 -6.67 -36.63
N ALA A 828 14.13 -6.06 -37.38
CA ALA A 828 15.57 -6.25 -37.21
C ALA A 828 16.15 -5.51 -35.98
N ALA A 829 15.39 -4.62 -35.33
CA ALA A 829 15.87 -3.76 -34.24
C ALA A 829 16.12 -4.49 -32.92
N ALA A 830 15.38 -5.58 -32.66
CA ALA A 830 15.30 -6.23 -31.35
C ALA A 830 16.50 -7.17 -31.06
N ALA A 831 16.94 -7.94 -32.04
CA ALA A 831 17.97 -8.97 -31.85
C ALA A 831 19.40 -8.45 -31.61
N PRO A 832 19.88 -7.37 -32.27
CA PRO A 832 21.23 -6.85 -32.06
C PRO A 832 21.49 -6.35 -30.64
N GLU A 833 20.54 -5.64 -30.04
CA GLU A 833 20.66 -5.11 -28.67
C GLU A 833 20.71 -6.25 -27.63
N LEU A 834 19.94 -7.32 -27.85
CA LEU A 834 20.00 -8.52 -27.03
C LEU A 834 21.36 -9.23 -27.18
N LEU A 835 21.88 -9.34 -28.40
CA LEU A 835 23.19 -9.96 -28.67
C LEU A 835 24.33 -9.18 -28.00
N ALA A 836 24.31 -7.85 -28.09
CA ALA A 836 25.27 -6.97 -27.43
C ALA A 836 25.25 -7.14 -25.90
N ALA A 837 24.07 -7.20 -25.28
CA ALA A 837 23.94 -7.41 -23.84
C ALA A 837 24.39 -8.82 -23.39
N LEU A 838 24.09 -9.87 -24.17
CA LEU A 838 24.60 -11.24 -23.93
C LEU A 838 26.12 -11.37 -24.12
N SER A 839 26.74 -10.42 -24.82
CA SER A 839 28.19 -10.35 -25.08
C SER A 839 28.91 -9.35 -24.14
N SER A 840 28.17 -8.69 -23.24
CA SER A 840 28.69 -7.62 -22.39
C SER A 840 29.62 -8.13 -21.29
N PRO A 841 30.71 -7.41 -20.95
CA PRO A 841 31.53 -7.71 -19.79
C PRO A 841 30.75 -7.58 -18.47
N ALA A 842 29.67 -6.79 -18.42
CA ALA A 842 28.81 -6.70 -17.24
C ALA A 842 28.01 -7.99 -17.05
N ALA A 843 28.14 -8.62 -15.87
CA ALA A 843 27.34 -9.81 -15.53
C ALA A 843 25.84 -9.46 -15.49
N THR A 844 25.52 -8.27 -14.96
CA THR A 844 24.16 -7.75 -14.87
C THR A 844 23.47 -7.68 -16.23
N ALA A 845 24.17 -7.19 -17.26
CA ALA A 845 23.62 -7.09 -18.61
C ALA A 845 23.35 -8.47 -19.20
N ARG A 846 24.30 -9.41 -19.03
CA ARG A 846 24.13 -10.81 -19.45
C ARG A 846 22.96 -11.50 -18.73
N GLN A 847 22.83 -11.30 -17.42
CA GLN A 847 21.71 -11.83 -16.63
C GLN A 847 20.37 -11.26 -17.12
N PHE A 848 20.24 -9.94 -17.25
CA PHE A 848 19.01 -9.30 -17.71
C PHE A 848 18.61 -9.73 -19.13
N ALA A 849 19.57 -9.78 -20.05
CA ALA A 849 19.36 -10.26 -21.41
C ALA A 849 18.96 -11.75 -21.46
N ALA A 850 19.58 -12.61 -20.65
CA ALA A 850 19.19 -14.02 -20.58
C ALA A 850 17.78 -14.20 -20.01
N LEU A 851 17.40 -13.44 -18.97
CA LEU A 851 16.03 -13.42 -18.43
C LEU A 851 15.01 -12.95 -19.50
N ALA A 852 15.34 -11.91 -20.27
CA ALA A 852 14.48 -11.42 -21.35
C ALA A 852 14.34 -12.43 -22.50
N ALA A 853 15.43 -13.15 -22.83
CA ALA A 853 15.40 -14.24 -23.80
C ALA A 853 14.56 -15.43 -23.31
N CYS A 854 14.63 -15.80 -22.03
CA CYS A 854 13.73 -16.79 -21.44
C CYS A 854 12.26 -16.35 -21.57
N ALA A 855 11.93 -15.11 -21.21
CA ALA A 855 10.57 -14.59 -21.30
C ALA A 855 10.04 -14.51 -22.74
N TRP A 856 10.88 -14.13 -23.71
CA TRP A 856 10.57 -14.24 -25.15
C TRP A 856 10.20 -15.68 -25.49
N LEU A 857 11.08 -16.64 -25.19
CA LEU A 857 10.87 -18.05 -25.54
C LEU A 857 9.61 -18.65 -24.91
N GLN A 858 9.34 -18.31 -23.64
CA GLN A 858 8.13 -18.71 -22.93
C GLN A 858 6.87 -18.11 -23.60
N TYR A 859 6.88 -16.82 -23.93
CA TYR A 859 5.77 -16.15 -24.62
C TYR A 859 5.55 -16.70 -26.04
N ALA A 860 6.61 -16.90 -26.83
CA ALA A 860 6.52 -17.47 -28.17
C ALA A 860 5.94 -18.91 -28.13
N LYS A 861 6.37 -19.75 -27.19
CA LYS A 861 5.78 -21.07 -26.95
C LYS A 861 4.30 -21.00 -26.54
N GLN A 862 3.92 -20.01 -25.73
CA GLN A 862 2.53 -19.80 -25.31
C GLN A 862 1.64 -19.38 -26.49
N GLN A 863 2.10 -18.46 -27.33
CA GLN A 863 1.38 -18.06 -28.55
C GLN A 863 1.24 -19.23 -29.53
N LEU A 864 2.30 -20.01 -29.77
CA LEU A 864 2.24 -21.21 -30.61
C LEU A 864 1.27 -22.27 -30.09
N ARG A 865 1.22 -22.52 -28.77
CA ARG A 865 0.24 -23.45 -28.15
C ARG A 865 -1.21 -23.06 -28.43
N LEU A 866 -1.49 -21.76 -28.57
CA LEU A 866 -2.85 -21.22 -28.65
C LEU A 866 -3.29 -20.93 -30.09
N LEU A 867 -2.35 -20.59 -30.98
CA LEU A 867 -2.63 -20.27 -32.38
C LEU A 867 -2.34 -21.44 -33.34
N GLN A 868 -1.33 -22.27 -33.05
CA GLN A 868 -0.84 -23.34 -33.95
C GLN A 868 -0.33 -24.57 -33.16
N PRO A 869 -1.21 -25.27 -32.41
CA PRO A 869 -0.81 -26.39 -31.56
C PRO A 869 -0.14 -27.54 -32.34
N GLU A 870 -0.57 -27.80 -33.57
CA GLU A 870 0.01 -28.82 -34.45
C GLU A 870 1.48 -28.52 -34.79
N LEU A 871 1.82 -27.27 -35.10
CA LEU A 871 3.19 -26.85 -35.40
C LEU A 871 4.08 -27.03 -34.17
N LEU A 872 3.58 -26.66 -32.98
CA LEU A 872 4.30 -26.87 -31.72
C LEU A 872 4.56 -28.36 -31.44
N GLN A 873 3.63 -29.25 -31.81
CA GLN A 873 3.79 -30.70 -31.67
C GLN A 873 4.79 -31.26 -32.70
N GLN A 874 4.80 -30.77 -33.94
CA GLN A 874 5.81 -31.10 -34.95
C GLN A 874 7.21 -30.65 -34.50
N MET A 875 7.34 -29.44 -33.94
CA MET A 875 8.60 -28.93 -33.38
C MET A 875 9.13 -29.74 -32.19
N GLN A 876 8.28 -30.46 -31.46
CA GLN A 876 8.70 -31.34 -30.36
C GLN A 876 9.17 -32.72 -30.82
N THR A 877 8.75 -33.16 -32.02
CA THR A 877 9.10 -34.49 -32.57
C THR A 877 10.33 -34.44 -33.47
N HIS A 878 10.54 -33.35 -34.21
CA HIS A 878 11.73 -33.15 -35.03
C HIS A 878 12.79 -32.37 -34.26
N GLN A 879 13.98 -32.97 -34.01
CA GLN A 879 15.12 -32.29 -33.37
C GLN A 879 15.69 -31.12 -34.20
N GLN A 880 15.17 -30.87 -35.41
CA GLN A 880 15.45 -29.72 -36.26
C GLN A 880 14.21 -28.83 -36.38
N GLY A 881 13.69 -28.37 -35.25
CA GLY A 881 12.56 -27.41 -35.20
C GLY A 881 12.97 -25.99 -35.63
N MET A 882 11.99 -25.19 -36.05
CA MET A 882 12.18 -23.75 -36.28
C MET A 882 12.83 -23.07 -35.06
N MET A 883 13.89 -22.29 -35.29
CA MET A 883 14.57 -21.59 -34.20
C MET A 883 13.70 -20.43 -33.70
N LEU A 884 13.11 -20.56 -32.50
CA LEU A 884 12.32 -19.50 -31.85
C LEU A 884 13.15 -18.27 -31.44
N LEU A 885 14.48 -18.42 -31.42
CA LEU A 885 15.46 -17.39 -31.16
C LEU A 885 16.40 -17.29 -32.37
N PRO A 886 16.71 -16.09 -32.88
CA PRO A 886 17.67 -15.92 -33.97
C PRO A 886 19.00 -16.65 -33.75
N GLN A 887 19.52 -17.29 -34.81
CA GLN A 887 20.75 -18.08 -34.79
C GLN A 887 21.96 -17.42 -34.08
N PRO A 888 22.32 -16.12 -34.31
CA PRO A 888 23.47 -15.52 -33.63
C PRO A 888 23.29 -15.40 -32.11
N LEU A 889 22.05 -15.24 -31.63
CA LEU A 889 21.76 -15.22 -30.19
C LEU A 889 21.98 -16.61 -29.58
N LEU A 890 21.49 -17.67 -30.24
CA LEU A 890 21.71 -19.03 -29.76
C LEU A 890 23.20 -19.42 -29.80
N GLN A 891 23.92 -19.01 -30.84
CA GLN A 891 25.38 -19.21 -30.91
C GLN A 891 26.09 -18.55 -29.74
N GLN A 892 25.75 -17.29 -29.40
CA GLN A 892 26.33 -16.60 -28.24
C GLN A 892 25.98 -17.26 -26.90
N VAL A 893 24.76 -17.83 -26.78
CA VAL A 893 24.38 -18.65 -25.61
C VAL A 893 25.30 -19.85 -25.45
N PHE A 894 25.59 -20.60 -26.52
CA PHE A 894 26.50 -21.74 -26.45
C PHE A 894 27.97 -21.35 -26.23
N VAL A 895 28.43 -20.24 -26.82
CA VAL A 895 29.78 -19.69 -26.55
C VAL A 895 29.94 -19.35 -25.07
N ALA A 896 28.95 -18.69 -24.46
CA ALA A 896 28.98 -18.40 -23.03
C ALA A 896 28.95 -19.68 -22.18
N LEU A 897 28.12 -20.66 -22.51
CA LEU A 897 28.04 -21.94 -21.79
C LEU A 897 29.32 -22.80 -21.90
N ALA A 898 30.14 -22.60 -22.93
CA ALA A 898 31.45 -23.24 -23.06
C ALA A 898 32.51 -22.61 -22.12
N ALA A 899 32.32 -21.37 -21.68
CA ALA A 899 33.23 -20.67 -20.76
C ALA A 899 33.03 -21.18 -19.32
N THR A 900 33.69 -22.29 -18.98
CA THR A 900 33.58 -22.96 -17.66
C THR A 900 34.36 -22.29 -16.52
N SER A 901 35.15 -21.25 -16.81
CA SER A 901 36.00 -20.55 -15.85
C SER A 901 35.54 -19.10 -15.66
N CYS A 902 35.36 -18.70 -14.40
CA CYS A 902 34.94 -17.35 -14.02
C CYS A 902 35.98 -16.26 -14.32
N VAL A 903 37.27 -16.61 -14.45
CA VAL A 903 38.34 -15.68 -14.84
C VAL A 903 38.49 -15.52 -16.36
N THR A 904 37.86 -16.38 -17.17
CA THR A 904 37.82 -16.25 -18.63
C THR A 904 36.38 -16.40 -19.18
N PRO A 905 35.45 -15.51 -18.81
CA PRO A 905 34.02 -15.67 -19.10
C PRO A 905 33.60 -15.18 -20.49
N LEU A 906 34.53 -14.57 -21.25
CA LEU A 906 34.39 -14.06 -22.61
C LEU A 906 35.75 -14.17 -23.33
N ALA A 907 35.74 -14.09 -24.67
CA ALA A 907 36.93 -13.95 -25.50
C ALA A 907 36.86 -12.63 -26.30
N PRO A 908 37.95 -11.85 -26.42
CA PRO A 908 39.28 -12.06 -25.84
C PRO A 908 39.28 -11.98 -24.30
N VAL A 909 40.31 -12.56 -23.68
CA VAL A 909 40.45 -12.62 -22.21
C VAL A 909 40.74 -11.22 -21.65
N SER A 910 39.96 -10.81 -20.66
CA SER A 910 40.17 -9.59 -19.87
C SER A 910 40.89 -9.92 -18.56
N LEU A 911 41.75 -9.02 -18.09
CA LEU A 911 42.33 -9.07 -16.73
C LEU A 911 41.29 -8.81 -15.63
N GLU A 912 40.18 -8.18 -15.99
CA GLU A 912 39.03 -7.88 -15.13
C GLU A 912 37.80 -8.57 -15.75
N PRO A 913 37.43 -9.78 -15.28
CA PRO A 913 36.49 -10.65 -15.99
C PRO A 913 35.05 -10.13 -16.06
N TYR A 914 34.68 -9.26 -15.11
CA TYR A 914 33.35 -8.66 -14.99
C TYR A 914 33.45 -7.15 -14.67
N ALA A 915 32.56 -6.35 -15.26
CA ALA A 915 32.52 -4.90 -14.97
C ALA A 915 32.20 -4.60 -13.49
N GLU A 916 31.48 -5.49 -12.80
CA GLU A 916 31.13 -5.38 -11.39
C GLU A 916 32.32 -5.63 -10.43
N VAL A 917 33.37 -6.34 -10.86
CA VAL A 917 34.51 -6.71 -9.98
C VAL A 917 35.71 -5.76 -10.09
N VAL A 918 35.71 -4.84 -11.05
CA VAL A 918 36.71 -3.76 -11.20
C VAL A 918 37.06 -3.05 -9.87
N PRO A 919 36.11 -2.58 -9.03
CA PRO A 919 36.46 -1.96 -7.75
C PRO A 919 37.11 -2.92 -6.74
N TYR A 920 36.81 -4.23 -6.82
CA TYR A 920 37.40 -5.26 -5.97
C TYR A 920 38.83 -5.60 -6.42
N TYR A 921 39.12 -5.62 -7.73
CA TYR A 921 40.50 -5.67 -8.24
C TYR A 921 41.31 -4.45 -7.80
N ALA A 922 40.74 -3.24 -7.87
CA ALA A 922 41.39 -2.03 -7.37
C ALA A 922 41.60 -2.04 -5.84
N GLN A 923 40.72 -2.69 -5.06
CA GLN A 923 40.96 -2.93 -3.63
C GLN A 923 42.07 -3.95 -3.40
N MET A 924 42.03 -5.10 -4.07
CA MET A 924 43.06 -6.15 -3.98
C MET A 924 44.45 -5.58 -4.31
N ARG A 925 44.59 -4.82 -5.40
CA ARG A 925 45.87 -4.20 -5.81
C ARG A 925 46.39 -3.22 -4.77
N ARG A 926 45.52 -2.45 -4.09
CA ARG A 926 45.91 -1.57 -2.97
C ARG A 926 46.38 -2.36 -1.75
N GLU A 927 45.70 -3.44 -1.38
CA GLU A 927 46.13 -4.30 -0.27
C GLU A 927 47.41 -5.10 -0.60
N VAL A 928 47.66 -5.43 -1.87
CA VAL A 928 48.96 -5.96 -2.33
C VAL A 928 50.08 -4.93 -2.10
N LEU A 929 49.89 -3.66 -2.48
CA LEU A 929 50.88 -2.61 -2.18
C LEU A 929 51.11 -2.44 -0.67
N ALA A 930 50.04 -2.46 0.13
CA ALA A 930 50.15 -2.37 1.59
C ALA A 930 50.89 -3.57 2.20
N LEU A 931 50.70 -4.78 1.66
CA LEU A 931 51.44 -5.98 2.06
C LEU A 931 52.93 -5.86 1.72
N VAL A 932 53.26 -5.37 0.52
CA VAL A 932 54.65 -5.19 0.09
C VAL A 932 55.36 -4.14 0.94
N ALA A 933 54.71 -3.01 1.24
CA ALA A 933 55.26 -1.99 2.14
C ALA A 933 55.53 -2.57 3.55
N ALA A 934 54.54 -3.24 4.15
CA ALA A 934 54.69 -3.86 5.47
C ALA A 934 55.75 -4.99 5.51
N ALA A 935 56.03 -5.65 4.39
CA ALA A 935 57.10 -6.64 4.30
C ALA A 935 58.49 -5.97 4.21
N VAL A 936 58.61 -4.85 3.47
CA VAL A 936 59.85 -4.05 3.41
C VAL A 936 60.22 -3.49 4.78
N ASP A 937 59.24 -2.96 5.52
CA ASP A 937 59.42 -2.40 6.87
C ASP A 937 59.93 -3.44 7.90
N VAL A 938 59.61 -4.72 7.68
CA VAL A 938 60.02 -5.86 8.54
C VAL A 938 61.15 -6.68 7.89
N HIS A 939 61.73 -6.18 6.79
CA HIS A 939 62.83 -6.80 6.03
C HIS A 939 62.57 -8.24 5.54
N ILE A 940 61.30 -8.56 5.25
CA ILE A 940 60.87 -9.86 4.69
C ILE A 940 60.84 -9.77 3.17
N LEU A 941 61.60 -10.65 2.51
CA LEU A 941 61.64 -10.75 1.05
C LEU A 941 60.43 -11.52 0.52
N LEU A 942 59.53 -10.80 -0.18
CA LEU A 942 58.41 -11.42 -0.90
C LEU A 942 58.78 -11.76 -2.35
N PRO A 943 58.28 -12.88 -2.91
CA PRO A 943 58.48 -13.25 -4.31
C PRO A 943 57.60 -12.39 -5.23
N LEU A 944 58.06 -11.17 -5.53
CA LEU A 944 57.39 -10.25 -6.44
C LEU A 944 57.44 -10.75 -7.90
N PRO A 945 56.32 -10.70 -8.65
CA PRO A 945 56.32 -11.06 -10.07
C PRO A 945 57.12 -10.05 -10.89
N GLN A 946 58.19 -10.52 -11.55
CA GLN A 946 59.09 -9.66 -12.31
C GLN A 946 58.40 -9.12 -13.58
N GLY A 947 58.54 -7.82 -13.84
CA GLY A 947 58.00 -7.16 -15.04
C GLY A 947 56.49 -6.94 -15.07
N VAL A 948 55.75 -7.32 -14.02
CA VAL A 948 54.30 -7.12 -13.93
C VAL A 948 53.99 -5.76 -13.28
N ALA A 949 53.37 -4.86 -14.04
CA ALA A 949 52.85 -3.60 -13.50
C ALA A 949 51.76 -3.86 -12.44
N VAL A 950 51.65 -2.99 -11.44
CA VAL A 950 50.67 -3.14 -10.33
C VAL A 950 49.23 -3.25 -10.84
N GLU A 951 48.92 -2.52 -11.92
CA GLU A 951 47.62 -2.55 -12.61
C GLU A 951 47.30 -3.91 -13.26
N ASN A 952 48.32 -4.71 -13.57
CA ASN A 952 48.20 -6.04 -14.16
C ASN A 952 48.27 -7.18 -13.13
N VAL A 953 48.31 -6.88 -11.83
CA VAL A 953 48.30 -7.89 -10.77
C VAL A 953 46.94 -8.61 -10.75
N THR A 954 47.00 -9.94 -10.83
CA THR A 954 45.85 -10.85 -10.85
C THR A 954 45.63 -11.49 -9.47
N THR A 955 44.52 -12.23 -9.32
CA THR A 955 44.21 -13.01 -8.11
C THR A 955 45.29 -14.05 -7.80
N GLU A 956 45.84 -14.73 -8.80
CA GLU A 956 46.94 -15.70 -8.64
C GLU A 956 48.21 -15.06 -8.05
N HIS A 957 48.62 -13.91 -8.59
CA HIS A 957 49.76 -13.13 -8.09
C HIS A 957 49.55 -12.71 -6.62
N ALA A 958 48.35 -12.22 -6.29
CA ALA A 958 48.02 -11.81 -4.93
C ALA A 958 47.95 -12.99 -3.94
N VAL A 959 47.43 -14.15 -4.34
CA VAL A 959 47.43 -15.38 -3.53
C VAL A 959 48.86 -15.85 -3.25
N ALA A 960 49.75 -15.83 -4.25
CA ALA A 960 51.15 -16.19 -4.07
C ALA A 960 51.86 -15.29 -3.05
N LEU A 961 51.66 -13.96 -3.14
CA LEU A 961 52.24 -12.98 -2.21
C LEU A 961 51.71 -13.14 -0.77
N VAL A 962 50.40 -13.33 -0.58
CA VAL A 962 49.82 -13.64 0.74
C VAL A 962 50.38 -14.93 1.32
N THR A 963 50.54 -15.96 0.50
CA THR A 963 51.03 -17.27 0.94
C THR A 963 52.48 -17.18 1.39
N ALA A 964 53.33 -16.46 0.65
CA ALA A 964 54.71 -16.20 1.03
C ALA A 964 54.82 -15.35 2.31
N ALA A 965 54.04 -14.28 2.42
CA ALA A 965 54.01 -13.42 3.62
C ALA A 965 53.49 -14.17 4.86
N ALA A 966 52.58 -15.13 4.68
CA ALA A 966 52.11 -16.00 5.75
C ALA A 966 53.16 -17.02 6.21
N ALA A 967 53.89 -17.61 5.27
CA ALA A 967 54.96 -18.57 5.54
C ALA A 967 56.13 -17.96 6.33
N ALA A 968 56.32 -16.64 6.27
CA ALA A 968 57.29 -15.91 7.08
C ALA A 968 56.94 -15.83 8.58
N GLY A 969 55.76 -16.29 9.00
CA GLY A 969 55.36 -16.36 10.42
C GLY A 969 55.29 -15.00 11.14
N PRO A 970 54.57 -13.99 10.62
CA PRO A 970 54.51 -12.67 11.23
C PRO A 970 53.86 -12.71 12.62
N ALA A 971 54.44 -11.99 13.58
CA ALA A 971 53.91 -11.89 14.95
C ALA A 971 52.45 -11.38 14.95
N GLU A 972 51.64 -11.92 15.87
CA GLU A 972 50.24 -11.51 16.01
C GLU A 972 50.13 -9.99 16.27
N GLY A 973 49.18 -9.34 15.60
CA GLY A 973 49.00 -7.89 15.67
C GLY A 973 50.00 -7.05 14.85
N SER A 974 51.08 -7.62 14.32
CA SER A 974 52.06 -6.87 13.50
C SER A 974 51.44 -6.27 12.23
N PRO A 975 51.99 -5.16 11.67
CA PRO A 975 51.47 -4.54 10.45
C PRO A 975 51.44 -5.52 9.26
N LEU A 976 52.41 -6.44 9.19
CA LEU A 976 52.45 -7.51 8.19
C LEU A 976 51.32 -8.54 8.39
N ALA A 977 51.07 -9.00 9.62
CA ALA A 977 49.94 -9.89 9.91
C ALA A 977 48.58 -9.23 9.58
N GLN A 978 48.42 -7.95 9.89
CA GLN A 978 47.23 -7.18 9.55
C GLN A 978 47.06 -7.03 8.02
N ALA A 979 48.12 -6.73 7.28
CA ALA A 979 48.10 -6.64 5.82
C ALA A 979 47.77 -7.99 5.16
N CYS A 980 48.36 -9.09 5.65
CA CYS A 980 47.98 -10.45 5.26
C CYS A 980 46.48 -10.71 5.46
N SER A 981 45.93 -10.30 6.62
CA SER A 981 44.50 -10.49 6.92
C SER A 981 43.60 -9.66 5.99
N ARG A 982 43.95 -8.38 5.73
CA ARG A 982 43.17 -7.52 4.82
C ARG A 982 43.19 -8.04 3.38
N LEU A 983 44.35 -8.43 2.85
CA LEU A 983 44.45 -8.96 1.49
C LEU A 983 43.74 -10.32 1.35
N ARG A 984 43.78 -11.20 2.38
CA ARG A 984 42.93 -12.42 2.40
C ARG A 984 41.44 -12.08 2.34
N GLY A 985 40.97 -11.09 3.12
CA GLY A 985 39.58 -10.65 3.09
C GLY A 985 39.16 -10.07 1.74
N ALA A 986 40.01 -9.25 1.12
CA ALA A 986 39.79 -8.71 -0.22
C ALA A 986 39.74 -9.80 -1.30
N LEU A 987 40.68 -10.76 -1.26
CA LEU A 987 40.71 -11.92 -2.17
C LEU A 987 39.47 -12.80 -2.02
N ALA A 988 39.08 -13.15 -0.80
CA ALA A 988 37.91 -13.98 -0.54
C ALA A 988 36.62 -13.29 -1.04
N SER A 989 36.50 -11.98 -0.83
CA SER A 989 35.35 -11.17 -1.29
C SER A 989 35.30 -11.10 -2.83
N LEU A 990 36.44 -10.86 -3.48
CA LEU A 990 36.57 -10.82 -4.93
C LEU A 990 36.21 -12.17 -5.56
N GLN A 991 36.83 -13.26 -5.12
CA GLN A 991 36.60 -14.60 -5.65
C GLN A 991 35.16 -15.10 -5.43
N ALA A 992 34.56 -14.78 -4.28
CA ALA A 992 33.16 -15.11 -4.02
C ALA A 992 32.22 -14.37 -4.98
N LEU A 993 32.46 -13.08 -5.23
CA LEU A 993 31.67 -12.27 -6.16
C LEU A 993 31.86 -12.72 -7.62
N GLU A 994 33.08 -12.97 -8.07
CA GLU A 994 33.35 -13.53 -9.41
C GLU A 994 32.62 -14.85 -9.64
N GLN A 995 32.71 -15.78 -8.68
CA GLN A 995 32.02 -17.07 -8.77
C GLN A 995 30.49 -16.90 -8.77
N TYR A 996 29.94 -16.00 -7.94
CA TYR A 996 28.50 -15.70 -7.90
C TYR A 996 27.98 -15.15 -9.22
N LEU A 997 28.62 -14.10 -9.75
CA LEU A 997 28.24 -13.44 -11.01
C LEU A 997 28.36 -14.40 -12.21
N HIS A 998 29.37 -15.27 -12.20
CA HIS A 998 29.58 -16.26 -13.26
C HIS A 998 28.52 -17.38 -13.22
N VAL A 999 28.29 -17.99 -12.05
CA VAL A 999 27.32 -19.09 -11.91
C VAL A 999 25.91 -18.65 -12.28
N THR A 1000 25.49 -17.46 -11.83
CA THR A 1000 24.15 -16.90 -12.12
C THR A 1000 23.98 -16.56 -13.60
N ALA A 1001 24.96 -15.91 -14.22
CA ALA A 1001 24.93 -15.61 -15.66
C ALA A 1001 24.86 -16.89 -16.50
N LEU A 1002 25.69 -17.90 -16.20
CA LEU A 1002 25.64 -19.20 -16.89
C LEU A 1002 24.32 -19.94 -16.65
N ALA A 1003 23.74 -19.85 -15.45
CA ALA A 1003 22.48 -20.53 -15.14
C ALA A 1003 21.29 -19.97 -15.94
N PHE A 1004 21.22 -18.65 -16.14
CA PHE A 1004 20.20 -18.08 -17.03
C PHE A 1004 20.49 -18.37 -18.51
N MET A 1005 21.75 -18.37 -18.95
CA MET A 1005 22.10 -18.83 -20.31
C MET A 1005 21.71 -20.30 -20.54
N ALA A 1006 21.88 -21.15 -19.54
CA ALA A 1006 21.44 -22.55 -19.57
C ALA A 1006 19.91 -22.64 -19.66
N ALA A 1007 19.17 -21.80 -18.92
CA ALA A 1007 17.71 -21.71 -19.03
C ALA A 1007 17.27 -21.23 -20.43
N VAL A 1008 17.98 -20.30 -21.07
CA VAL A 1008 17.71 -19.88 -22.47
C VAL A 1008 17.90 -21.05 -23.44
N ALA A 1009 19.01 -21.77 -23.37
CA ALA A 1009 19.27 -22.93 -24.24
C ALA A 1009 18.16 -24.00 -24.10
N VAL A 1010 17.77 -24.30 -22.86
CA VAL A 1010 16.71 -25.27 -22.56
C VAL A 1010 15.34 -24.78 -23.04
N HIS A 1011 14.95 -23.55 -22.75
CA HIS A 1011 13.70 -23.00 -23.26
C HIS A 1011 13.70 -22.83 -24.79
N GLY A 1012 14.88 -22.75 -25.43
CA GLY A 1012 15.04 -22.80 -26.88
C GLY A 1012 14.83 -24.19 -27.49
N GLY A 1013 14.86 -25.27 -26.68
CA GLY A 1013 14.73 -26.65 -27.13
C GLY A 1013 15.99 -27.25 -27.77
N VAL A 1014 17.04 -26.45 -27.98
CA VAL A 1014 18.30 -26.90 -28.58
C VAL A 1014 19.30 -27.19 -27.45
N LEU A 1015 19.55 -28.47 -27.21
CA LEU A 1015 20.48 -28.92 -26.17
C LEU A 1015 21.86 -29.23 -26.77
N PRO A 1016 22.97 -28.83 -26.14
CA PRO A 1016 24.31 -29.19 -26.59
C PRO A 1016 24.63 -30.66 -26.27
N ASP A 1017 25.56 -31.25 -27.04
CA ASP A 1017 25.95 -32.68 -26.93
C ASP A 1017 26.39 -33.10 -25.51
N LYS A 1018 26.93 -32.15 -24.73
CA LYS A 1018 27.41 -32.36 -23.36
C LYS A 1018 26.49 -31.69 -22.34
N PHE A 1019 25.45 -32.40 -21.89
CA PHE A 1019 24.42 -31.89 -20.95
C PHE A 1019 24.97 -31.25 -19.67
N ASN A 1020 26.16 -31.65 -19.19
CA ASN A 1020 26.76 -31.08 -17.97
C ASN A 1020 26.96 -29.55 -18.07
N ILE A 1021 27.18 -28.99 -19.26
CA ILE A 1021 27.35 -27.53 -19.43
C ILE A 1021 26.04 -26.75 -19.20
N VAL A 1022 24.90 -27.43 -19.19
CA VAL A 1022 23.56 -26.87 -18.89
C VAL A 1022 23.10 -27.28 -17.48
N ILE A 1023 23.28 -28.55 -17.11
CA ILE A 1023 22.89 -29.10 -15.80
C ILE A 1023 23.64 -28.41 -14.65
N GLN A 1024 24.96 -28.26 -14.78
CA GLN A 1024 25.80 -27.79 -13.68
C GLN A 1024 25.52 -26.32 -13.31
N PRO A 1025 25.38 -25.37 -14.25
CA PRO A 1025 24.96 -24.01 -13.91
C PRO A 1025 23.61 -23.95 -13.20
N LEU A 1026 22.56 -24.63 -13.74
CA LEU A 1026 21.22 -24.65 -13.14
C LEU A 1026 21.25 -25.23 -11.71
N MET A 1027 21.89 -26.38 -11.50
CA MET A 1027 22.02 -27.03 -10.18
C MET A 1027 22.89 -26.23 -9.20
N ASN A 1028 23.83 -25.41 -9.68
CA ASN A 1028 24.64 -24.56 -8.81
C ASN A 1028 23.89 -23.30 -8.39
N CYS A 1029 23.11 -22.69 -9.28
CA CYS A 1029 22.20 -21.59 -8.95
C CYS A 1029 21.17 -22.02 -7.89
N LEU A 1030 20.45 -23.13 -8.14
CA LEU A 1030 19.49 -23.68 -7.16
C LEU A 1030 20.10 -23.96 -5.78
N ARG A 1031 21.39 -24.27 -5.68
CA ARG A 1031 22.06 -24.53 -4.39
C ARG A 1031 22.55 -23.28 -3.66
N ARG A 1032 22.82 -22.18 -4.38
CA ARG A 1032 23.58 -21.04 -3.83
C ARG A 1032 22.90 -19.68 -3.96
N GLU A 1033 21.89 -19.55 -4.81
CA GLU A 1033 21.27 -18.27 -5.13
C GLU A 1033 20.40 -17.74 -3.98
N PRO A 1034 20.73 -16.59 -3.36
CA PRO A 1034 20.03 -16.12 -2.17
C PRO A 1034 18.62 -15.58 -2.46
N GLN A 1035 18.33 -15.09 -3.67
CA GLN A 1035 17.02 -14.55 -4.04
C GLN A 1035 16.11 -15.62 -4.67
N LEU A 1036 14.93 -15.85 -4.07
CA LEU A 1036 13.98 -16.89 -4.48
C LEU A 1036 13.54 -16.76 -5.95
N ARG A 1037 13.20 -15.55 -6.41
CA ARG A 1037 12.76 -15.30 -7.80
C ARG A 1037 13.79 -15.72 -8.86
N LEU A 1038 15.07 -15.69 -8.52
CA LEU A 1038 16.15 -16.09 -9.42
C LEU A 1038 16.38 -17.62 -9.36
N GLN A 1039 16.16 -18.25 -8.19
CA GLN A 1039 16.04 -19.72 -8.10
C GLN A 1039 14.84 -20.25 -8.91
N GLU A 1040 13.69 -19.58 -8.88
CA GLU A 1040 12.47 -19.98 -9.60
C GLU A 1040 12.70 -20.08 -11.11
N VAL A 1041 13.41 -19.13 -11.72
CA VAL A 1041 13.79 -19.20 -13.15
C VAL A 1041 14.66 -20.43 -13.44
N CYS A 1042 15.64 -20.74 -12.59
CA CYS A 1042 16.47 -21.93 -12.77
C CYS A 1042 15.71 -23.24 -12.48
N ALA A 1043 14.70 -23.21 -11.62
CA ALA A 1043 13.79 -24.32 -11.37
C ALA A 1043 12.90 -24.62 -12.58
N GLU A 1044 12.34 -23.59 -13.22
CA GLU A 1044 11.60 -23.70 -14.49
C GLU A 1044 12.48 -24.23 -15.62
N GLY A 1045 13.70 -23.68 -15.77
CA GLY A 1045 14.68 -24.18 -16.73
C GLY A 1045 15.05 -25.64 -16.49
N LEU A 1046 15.23 -26.07 -15.24
CA LEU A 1046 15.52 -27.46 -14.93
C LEU A 1046 14.31 -28.39 -15.19
N ALA A 1047 13.09 -27.94 -14.89
CA ALA A 1047 11.87 -28.70 -15.19
C ALA A 1047 11.66 -28.90 -16.70
N GLU A 1048 11.94 -27.88 -17.53
CA GLU A 1048 11.91 -27.98 -18.99
C GLU A 1048 13.03 -28.91 -19.51
N LEU A 1049 14.23 -28.91 -18.90
CA LEU A 1049 15.30 -29.83 -19.26
C LEU A 1049 14.91 -31.30 -19.01
N LEU A 1050 14.29 -31.58 -17.86
CA LEU A 1050 13.76 -32.91 -17.54
C LEU A 1050 12.71 -33.34 -18.58
N ALA A 1051 11.84 -32.43 -19.02
CA ALA A 1051 10.85 -32.71 -20.06
C ALA A 1051 11.53 -33.08 -21.39
N LEU A 1052 12.50 -32.28 -21.86
CA LEU A 1052 13.28 -32.57 -23.09
C LEU A 1052 14.12 -33.87 -22.99
N CYS A 1053 14.48 -34.29 -21.79
CA CYS A 1053 15.25 -35.50 -21.54
C CYS A 1053 14.40 -36.75 -21.22
N SER A 1054 13.07 -36.64 -21.23
CA SER A 1054 12.18 -37.73 -20.78
C SER A 1054 12.18 -38.95 -21.71
N ASP A 1055 12.28 -38.73 -23.02
CA ASP A 1055 12.24 -39.81 -24.02
C ASP A 1055 13.64 -40.21 -24.54
N ARG A 1056 14.70 -39.76 -23.85
CA ARG A 1056 16.11 -40.03 -24.20
C ARG A 1056 16.66 -41.26 -23.48
N THR A 1057 17.47 -42.05 -24.17
CA THR A 1057 18.20 -43.20 -23.61
C THR A 1057 19.71 -43.04 -23.82
N PRO A 1058 20.54 -43.05 -22.75
CA PRO A 1058 20.17 -42.98 -21.33
C PRO A 1058 19.64 -41.59 -20.92
N SER A 1059 18.66 -41.55 -20.01
CA SER A 1059 18.14 -40.27 -19.46
C SER A 1059 18.91 -39.83 -18.20
N PRO A 1060 19.23 -38.53 -18.04
CA PRO A 1060 19.76 -37.99 -16.78
C PRO A 1060 18.69 -37.84 -15.67
N ASN A 1061 17.40 -37.96 -16.00
CA ASN A 1061 16.29 -37.56 -15.14
C ASN A 1061 16.31 -38.22 -13.75
N ASP A 1062 16.55 -39.53 -13.65
CA ASP A 1062 16.56 -40.25 -12.37
C ASP A 1062 17.60 -39.72 -11.38
N LYS A 1063 18.78 -39.35 -11.87
CA LYS A 1063 19.86 -38.78 -11.05
C LYS A 1063 19.50 -37.36 -10.59
N LEU A 1064 18.90 -36.56 -11.48
CA LEU A 1064 18.48 -35.19 -11.18
C LEU A 1064 17.34 -35.17 -10.17
N VAL A 1065 16.30 -35.99 -10.34
CA VAL A 1065 15.17 -36.11 -9.41
C VAL A 1065 15.66 -36.53 -8.01
N ARG A 1066 16.53 -37.55 -7.90
CA ARG A 1066 17.12 -37.95 -6.61
C ARG A 1066 17.91 -36.81 -5.95
N ASN A 1067 18.71 -36.08 -6.72
CA ASN A 1067 19.47 -34.94 -6.20
C ASN A 1067 18.57 -33.79 -5.72
N LEU A 1068 17.47 -33.49 -6.43
CA LEU A 1068 16.51 -32.46 -6.03
C LEU A 1068 15.73 -32.84 -4.77
N VAL A 1069 15.28 -34.09 -4.66
CA VAL A 1069 14.65 -34.61 -3.44
C VAL A 1069 15.62 -34.56 -2.26
N ALA A 1070 16.87 -34.96 -2.44
CA ALA A 1070 17.92 -34.86 -1.42
C ALA A 1070 18.17 -33.40 -1.01
N MET A 1071 18.23 -32.46 -1.96
CA MET A 1071 18.35 -31.02 -1.66
C MET A 1071 17.16 -30.50 -0.85
N ALA A 1072 15.92 -30.83 -1.25
CA ALA A 1072 14.69 -30.40 -0.56
C ALA A 1072 14.52 -31.01 0.84
N THR A 1073 15.26 -32.08 1.17
CA THR A 1073 15.14 -32.79 2.46
C THR A 1073 16.37 -32.66 3.37
N ALA A 1074 17.53 -32.23 2.84
CA ALA A 1074 18.83 -32.23 3.54
C ALA A 1074 18.80 -31.72 5.00
N ASP A 1075 18.22 -30.54 5.26
CA ASP A 1075 18.13 -29.98 6.63
C ASP A 1075 17.32 -30.86 7.59
N LEU A 1076 16.25 -31.50 7.09
CA LEU A 1076 15.35 -32.32 7.90
C LEU A 1076 16.02 -33.66 8.24
N LEU A 1077 16.75 -34.23 7.28
CA LEU A 1077 17.57 -35.43 7.46
C LEU A 1077 18.72 -35.17 8.46
N ALA A 1078 19.41 -34.02 8.33
CA ALA A 1078 20.50 -33.63 9.24
C ALA A 1078 20.01 -33.34 10.67
N ALA A 1079 18.87 -32.64 10.83
CA ALA A 1079 18.27 -32.39 12.15
C ALA A 1079 17.74 -33.67 12.81
N ALA A 1080 17.38 -34.70 12.04
CA ALA A 1080 17.05 -36.02 12.57
C ALA A 1080 18.31 -36.81 13.00
N ALA A 1081 19.41 -36.71 12.25
CA ALA A 1081 20.66 -37.43 12.51
C ALA A 1081 21.52 -36.83 13.64
N ALA A 1082 21.47 -35.52 13.86
CA ALA A 1082 22.28 -34.82 14.87
C ALA A 1082 21.96 -35.17 16.34
N ALA A 1083 20.92 -35.98 16.59
CA ALA A 1083 20.55 -36.48 17.92
C ALA A 1083 21.47 -37.61 18.46
N THR A 1084 22.65 -37.82 17.84
CA THR A 1084 23.56 -38.94 18.09
C THR A 1084 24.77 -38.60 18.97
N GLY A 1085 24.86 -37.39 19.51
CA GLY A 1085 25.93 -36.95 20.44
C GLY A 1085 25.39 -36.46 21.78
N PRO A 1086 26.17 -36.54 22.88
CA PRO A 1086 25.74 -36.09 24.20
C PRO A 1086 25.54 -34.57 24.22
N SER A 1087 24.35 -34.15 24.63
CA SER A 1087 23.89 -32.76 24.63
C SER A 1087 24.58 -31.92 25.71
N GLN A 1088 25.56 -31.12 25.31
CA GLN A 1088 25.90 -29.92 26.08
C GLN A 1088 24.91 -28.80 25.75
N HIS A 1089 24.14 -28.39 26.76
CA HIS A 1089 23.46 -27.10 26.73
C HIS A 1089 24.50 -25.99 26.64
N SER A 1090 24.68 -25.42 25.45
CA SER A 1090 25.27 -24.10 25.28
C SER A 1090 24.17 -23.11 24.91
N SER A 1091 24.14 -22.01 25.65
CA SER A 1091 23.30 -20.84 25.39
C SER A 1091 23.57 -20.24 24.01
N GLU A 1092 22.62 -19.45 23.51
CA GLU A 1092 22.75 -18.63 22.29
C GLU A 1092 23.87 -17.58 22.40
N ALA A 1093 25.12 -18.02 22.29
CA ALA A 1093 26.26 -17.19 21.92
C ALA A 1093 26.45 -17.34 20.40
N SER A 1094 26.12 -16.29 19.66
CA SER A 1094 26.11 -16.31 18.19
C SER A 1094 27.53 -16.28 17.61
N ASP A 1095 28.15 -17.45 17.49
CA ASP A 1095 29.46 -17.59 16.85
C ASP A 1095 29.31 -17.35 15.31
N PRO A 1096 30.01 -16.36 14.71
CA PRO A 1096 29.72 -15.91 13.34
C PRO A 1096 29.90 -16.96 12.24
N GLY A 1097 30.68 -18.02 12.49
CA GLY A 1097 30.91 -19.10 11.51
C GLY A 1097 29.70 -20.04 11.32
N THR A 1098 28.95 -20.31 12.40
CA THR A 1098 27.85 -21.28 12.40
C THR A 1098 26.58 -20.78 11.70
N SER A 1099 26.33 -19.47 11.71
CA SER A 1099 25.15 -18.87 11.05
C SER A 1099 25.22 -18.98 9.52
N GLY A 1100 26.43 -18.84 8.94
CA GLY A 1100 26.64 -18.94 7.49
C GLY A 1100 26.35 -20.33 6.91
N GLN A 1101 26.75 -21.41 7.60
CA GLN A 1101 26.48 -22.78 7.16
C GLN A 1101 24.98 -23.12 7.21
N GLN A 1102 24.27 -22.70 8.27
CA GLN A 1102 22.82 -22.86 8.35
C GLN A 1102 22.07 -22.05 7.29
N GLY A 1103 22.59 -20.87 6.91
CA GLY A 1103 22.06 -20.08 5.80
C GLY A 1103 22.17 -20.79 4.44
N ALA A 1104 23.36 -21.31 4.12
CA ALA A 1104 23.62 -22.00 2.85
C ALA A 1104 22.74 -23.25 2.66
N SER A 1105 22.54 -24.04 3.71
CA SER A 1105 21.72 -25.25 3.63
C SER A 1105 20.23 -24.93 3.39
N ARG A 1106 19.70 -23.89 4.05
CA ARG A 1106 18.32 -23.38 3.81
C ARG A 1106 18.12 -22.88 2.38
N ILE A 1107 19.12 -22.20 1.79
CA ILE A 1107 19.09 -21.71 0.40
C ILE A 1107 19.02 -22.89 -0.57
N SER A 1108 19.84 -23.92 -0.36
CA SER A 1108 19.83 -25.15 -1.15
C SER A 1108 18.50 -25.92 -1.03
N ARG A 1109 17.91 -25.98 0.18
CA ARG A 1109 16.61 -26.61 0.39
C ARG A 1109 15.51 -25.89 -0.37
N ARG A 1110 15.44 -24.55 -0.25
CA ARG A 1110 14.47 -23.70 -0.96
C ARG A 1110 14.57 -23.86 -2.49
N GLY A 1111 15.77 -23.97 -3.04
CA GLY A 1111 15.96 -24.25 -4.47
C GLY A 1111 15.49 -25.65 -4.88
N GLY A 1112 15.72 -26.67 -4.04
CA GLY A 1112 15.14 -28.00 -4.24
C GLY A 1112 13.61 -28.00 -4.21
N GLU A 1113 13.02 -27.31 -3.23
CA GLU A 1113 11.56 -27.13 -3.12
C GLU A 1113 10.98 -26.44 -4.37
N ALA A 1114 11.60 -25.34 -4.83
CA ALA A 1114 11.18 -24.61 -6.03
C ALA A 1114 11.26 -25.46 -7.32
N ALA A 1115 12.33 -26.25 -7.48
CA ALA A 1115 12.48 -27.17 -8.61
C ALA A 1115 11.40 -28.26 -8.64
N LEU A 1116 11.05 -28.83 -7.47
CA LEU A 1116 9.97 -29.82 -7.37
C LEU A 1116 8.60 -29.23 -7.73
N VAL A 1117 8.32 -27.99 -7.31
CA VAL A 1117 7.10 -27.25 -7.70
C VAL A 1117 7.07 -26.95 -9.21
N ALA A 1118 8.20 -26.55 -9.80
CA ALA A 1118 8.30 -26.31 -11.24
C ALA A 1118 8.08 -27.61 -12.06
N ILE A 1119 8.63 -28.73 -11.60
CA ILE A 1119 8.41 -30.06 -12.20
C ILE A 1119 6.93 -30.45 -12.14
N ALA A 1120 6.27 -30.28 -10.98
CA ALA A 1120 4.84 -30.55 -10.80
C ALA A 1120 3.97 -29.80 -11.83
N LYS A 1121 4.17 -28.49 -11.94
CA LYS A 1121 3.48 -27.64 -12.92
C LYS A 1121 3.79 -28.03 -14.37
N ARG A 1122 5.05 -28.39 -14.67
CA ARG A 1122 5.50 -28.61 -16.05
C ARG A 1122 5.03 -29.92 -16.67
N PHE A 1123 4.97 -30.98 -15.88
CA PHE A 1123 4.55 -32.32 -16.32
C PHE A 1123 3.03 -32.54 -16.16
N GLY A 1124 2.38 -31.79 -15.27
CA GLY A 1124 0.94 -31.88 -15.02
C GLY A 1124 0.52 -33.32 -14.75
N GLN A 1125 -0.50 -33.78 -15.47
CA GLN A 1125 -1.07 -35.13 -15.33
C GLN A 1125 -0.08 -36.27 -15.69
N THR A 1126 1.00 -36.00 -16.42
CA THR A 1126 1.94 -37.03 -16.91
C THR A 1126 3.13 -37.28 -15.98
N ILE A 1127 3.22 -36.55 -14.86
CA ILE A 1127 4.39 -36.55 -13.97
C ILE A 1127 4.82 -37.94 -13.49
N TRP A 1128 3.89 -38.78 -13.04
CA TRP A 1128 4.21 -40.13 -12.57
C TRP A 1128 4.62 -41.09 -13.68
N GLN A 1129 4.17 -40.84 -14.92
CA GLN A 1129 4.51 -41.65 -16.09
C GLN A 1129 5.91 -41.30 -16.62
N LYS A 1130 6.23 -40.00 -16.72
CA LYS A 1130 7.51 -39.51 -17.26
C LYS A 1130 8.64 -39.42 -16.22
N LEU A 1131 8.32 -39.34 -14.93
CA LEU A 1131 9.28 -39.30 -13.81
C LEU A 1131 8.90 -40.33 -12.72
N PRO A 1132 8.90 -41.64 -13.01
CA PRO A 1132 8.51 -42.68 -12.04
C PRO A 1132 9.38 -42.68 -10.77
N THR A 1133 10.67 -42.32 -10.89
CA THR A 1133 11.57 -42.16 -9.74
C THR A 1133 11.05 -41.14 -8.72
N LEU A 1134 10.35 -40.07 -9.13
CA LEU A 1134 9.76 -39.12 -8.19
C LEU A 1134 8.62 -39.77 -7.39
N TRP A 1135 7.74 -40.55 -8.05
CA TRP A 1135 6.69 -41.29 -7.36
C TRP A 1135 7.27 -42.28 -6.34
N THR A 1136 8.33 -43.03 -6.69
CA THR A 1136 8.95 -43.98 -5.76
C THR A 1136 9.54 -43.31 -4.52
N LEU A 1137 10.08 -42.09 -4.64
CA LEU A 1137 10.63 -41.31 -3.52
C LEU A 1137 9.52 -40.66 -2.65
N VAL A 1138 8.32 -40.47 -3.19
CA VAL A 1138 7.18 -39.88 -2.47
C VAL A 1138 6.31 -40.95 -1.81
N ALA A 1139 5.90 -41.98 -2.54
CA ALA A 1139 4.98 -43.01 -2.05
C ALA A 1139 5.70 -44.16 -1.31
N GLY A 1140 6.90 -44.55 -1.78
CA GLY A 1140 7.61 -45.74 -1.28
C GLY A 1140 7.86 -45.74 0.23
N PRO A 1141 8.49 -44.69 0.80
CA PRO A 1141 8.74 -44.63 2.24
C PRO A 1141 7.49 -44.48 3.11
N LEU A 1142 6.36 -44.02 2.57
CA LEU A 1142 5.11 -43.88 3.33
C LEU A 1142 4.45 -45.24 3.60
N GLY A 1143 4.40 -46.10 2.58
CA GLY A 1143 3.84 -47.45 2.64
C GLY A 1143 4.73 -48.49 3.36
N GLY A 1144 5.98 -48.15 3.69
CA GLY A 1144 6.93 -49.04 4.38
C GLY A 1144 6.59 -49.33 5.85
N THR A 1145 5.54 -48.74 6.42
CA THR A 1145 5.16 -48.85 7.85
C THR A 1145 4.46 -50.16 8.22
N SER A 1146 4.95 -51.29 7.69
CA SER A 1146 4.48 -52.62 8.08
C SER A 1146 5.09 -53.07 9.42
N ALA A 1147 4.23 -53.53 10.33
CA ALA A 1147 4.51 -54.23 11.60
C ALA A 1147 5.23 -53.49 12.77
N ALA A 1148 6.11 -52.51 12.55
CA ALA A 1148 6.92 -51.95 13.66
C ALA A 1148 6.16 -50.96 14.58
N ALA A 1149 5.33 -50.08 14.02
CA ALA A 1149 4.78 -48.94 14.75
C ALA A 1149 3.69 -49.30 15.79
N THR A 1150 2.97 -50.40 15.59
CA THR A 1150 1.92 -50.88 16.51
C THR A 1150 2.45 -51.51 17.79
N ALA A 1151 3.69 -52.01 17.81
CA ALA A 1151 4.30 -52.61 19.00
C ALA A 1151 4.71 -51.56 20.05
N ALA A 1152 5.15 -50.38 19.63
CA ALA A 1152 5.69 -49.34 20.51
C ALA A 1152 4.62 -48.62 21.37
N ALA A 1153 3.33 -48.75 21.04
CA ALA A 1153 2.24 -48.05 21.73
C ALA A 1153 1.94 -48.56 23.16
N THR A 1154 2.63 -49.62 23.61
CA THR A 1154 2.42 -50.24 24.94
C THR A 1154 3.61 -50.07 25.91
N ALA A 1155 4.69 -49.40 25.50
CA ALA A 1155 5.86 -49.16 26.34
C ALA A 1155 5.81 -47.79 27.04
N ALA A 1156 6.22 -47.75 28.31
CA ALA A 1156 6.24 -46.53 29.12
C ALA A 1156 7.24 -45.48 28.58
N PRO A 1157 6.99 -44.16 28.78
CA PRO A 1157 7.82 -43.11 28.21
C PRO A 1157 9.21 -43.06 28.87
N SER A 1158 10.25 -43.37 28.09
CA SER A 1158 11.64 -43.09 28.45
C SER A 1158 11.96 -41.61 28.24
N MET A 1159 12.74 -41.01 29.16
CA MET A 1159 13.06 -39.57 29.18
C MET A 1159 14.14 -39.14 28.17
N ALA A 1160 14.57 -40.03 27.27
CA ALA A 1160 15.44 -39.72 26.15
C ALA A 1160 14.73 -40.04 24.83
N ALA A 1161 14.58 -39.05 23.94
CA ALA A 1161 14.00 -39.28 22.62
C ALA A 1161 14.94 -40.17 21.79
N PRO A 1162 14.49 -41.32 21.28
CA PRO A 1162 15.33 -42.17 20.44
C PRO A 1162 15.72 -41.45 19.14
N SER A 1163 16.88 -41.84 18.59
CA SER A 1163 17.26 -41.50 17.22
C SER A 1163 16.21 -42.05 16.26
N LEU A 1164 15.88 -41.30 15.22
CA LEU A 1164 14.96 -41.76 14.18
C LEU A 1164 15.67 -42.78 13.28
N ASP A 1165 15.02 -43.92 13.03
CA ASP A 1165 15.53 -44.97 12.16
C ASP A 1165 15.63 -44.46 10.71
N GLY A 1166 16.49 -45.08 9.89
CA GLY A 1166 16.71 -44.67 8.50
C GLY A 1166 15.41 -44.60 7.67
N ASP A 1167 14.49 -45.54 7.91
CA ASP A 1167 13.18 -45.59 7.26
C ASP A 1167 12.23 -44.47 7.77
N THR A 1168 12.29 -44.15 9.07
CA THR A 1168 11.53 -43.01 9.63
C THR A 1168 12.02 -41.68 9.08
N VAL A 1169 13.33 -41.54 8.93
CA VAL A 1169 14.01 -40.38 8.33
C VAL A 1169 13.63 -40.24 6.85
N ALA A 1170 13.58 -41.33 6.09
CA ALA A 1170 13.10 -41.33 4.71
C ALA A 1170 11.62 -40.91 4.60
N GLY A 1171 10.74 -41.45 5.45
CA GLY A 1171 9.31 -41.10 5.47
C GLY A 1171 9.04 -39.64 5.83
N VAL A 1172 9.80 -39.04 6.76
CA VAL A 1172 9.77 -37.59 7.04
C VAL A 1172 10.14 -36.78 5.79
N GLY A 1173 11.13 -37.26 5.02
CA GLY A 1173 11.47 -36.70 3.71
C GLY A 1173 10.30 -36.74 2.73
N SER A 1174 9.67 -37.91 2.56
CA SER A 1174 8.51 -38.11 1.68
C SER A 1174 7.31 -37.24 2.07
N LEU A 1175 6.99 -37.12 3.37
CA LEU A 1175 5.94 -36.22 3.88
C LEU A 1175 6.21 -34.75 3.50
N HIS A 1176 7.47 -34.31 3.58
CA HIS A 1176 7.85 -32.96 3.19
C HIS A 1176 7.77 -32.75 1.67
N VAL A 1177 8.24 -33.71 0.86
CA VAL A 1177 8.12 -33.61 -0.62
C VAL A 1177 6.66 -33.60 -1.05
N LEU A 1178 5.81 -34.45 -0.47
CA LEU A 1178 4.36 -34.47 -0.75
C LEU A 1178 3.70 -33.13 -0.37
N ARG A 1179 4.08 -32.53 0.76
CA ARG A 1179 3.62 -31.19 1.19
C ARG A 1179 4.02 -30.09 0.20
N VAL A 1180 5.20 -30.18 -0.40
CA VAL A 1180 5.74 -29.18 -1.34
C VAL A 1180 5.14 -29.34 -2.73
N VAL A 1181 5.04 -30.58 -3.22
CA VAL A 1181 4.56 -30.90 -4.57
C VAL A 1181 3.03 -30.86 -4.66
N GLY A 1182 2.31 -31.28 -3.61
CA GLY A 1182 0.85 -31.43 -3.58
C GLY A 1182 0.06 -30.24 -4.16
N PRO A 1183 0.23 -29.01 -3.65
CA PRO A 1183 -0.49 -27.83 -4.16
C PRO A 1183 -0.18 -27.44 -5.61
N ALA A 1184 0.86 -28.03 -6.22
CA ALA A 1184 1.30 -27.77 -7.58
C ALA A 1184 0.96 -28.92 -8.56
N LEU A 1185 0.38 -30.02 -8.07
CA LEU A 1185 -0.10 -31.11 -8.90
C LEU A 1185 -1.44 -30.77 -9.56
N ALA A 1186 -1.64 -31.25 -10.78
CA ALA A 1186 -2.90 -31.12 -11.50
C ALA A 1186 -4.04 -31.84 -10.76
N GLN A 1187 -5.24 -31.26 -10.70
CA GLN A 1187 -6.38 -31.82 -9.96
C GLN A 1187 -6.74 -33.26 -10.36
N GLN A 1188 -6.51 -33.64 -11.63
CA GLN A 1188 -6.77 -34.99 -12.14
C GLN A 1188 -5.87 -36.07 -11.49
N LEU A 1189 -4.81 -35.67 -10.76
CA LEU A 1189 -3.96 -36.59 -9.99
C LEU A 1189 -4.44 -36.82 -8.56
N LEU A 1190 -5.47 -36.10 -8.08
CA LEU A 1190 -6.05 -36.32 -6.76
C LEU A 1190 -6.37 -37.81 -6.47
N PRO A 1191 -6.96 -38.60 -7.39
CA PRO A 1191 -7.20 -40.04 -7.16
C PRO A 1191 -5.93 -40.86 -6.92
N THR A 1192 -4.77 -40.41 -7.40
CA THR A 1192 -3.48 -41.07 -7.13
C THR A 1192 -2.92 -40.71 -5.75
N VAL A 1193 -3.27 -39.55 -5.21
CA VAL A 1193 -2.78 -39.09 -3.90
C VAL A 1193 -3.72 -39.46 -2.75
N LEU A 1194 -5.02 -39.63 -2.99
CA LEU A 1194 -5.99 -40.04 -1.96
C LEU A 1194 -5.59 -41.31 -1.19
N PRO A 1195 -5.06 -42.40 -1.81
CA PRO A 1195 -4.59 -43.57 -1.06
C PRO A 1195 -3.46 -43.26 -0.06
N LEU A 1196 -2.58 -42.29 -0.38
CA LEU A 1196 -1.50 -41.86 0.52
C LEU A 1196 -2.03 -41.08 1.74
N LEU A 1197 -3.27 -40.58 1.72
CA LEU A 1197 -3.84 -39.83 2.85
C LEU A 1197 -3.97 -40.72 4.10
N GLU A 1198 -4.35 -42.00 3.92
CA GLU A 1198 -4.43 -42.95 5.03
C GLU A 1198 -3.04 -43.20 5.64
N ASP A 1199 -2.01 -43.38 4.79
CA ASP A 1199 -0.62 -43.48 5.25
C ASP A 1199 -0.23 -42.23 6.03
N VAL A 1200 -0.42 -41.03 5.47
CA VAL A 1200 -0.11 -39.75 6.13
C VAL A 1200 -0.85 -39.62 7.48
N CYS A 1201 -2.09 -40.10 7.59
CA CYS A 1201 -2.84 -40.12 8.85
C CYS A 1201 -2.33 -41.18 9.84
N ARG A 1202 -1.73 -42.28 9.39
CA ARG A 1202 -0.95 -43.20 10.25
C ARG A 1202 0.35 -42.53 10.73
N TRP A 1203 1.08 -41.82 9.87
CA TRP A 1203 2.26 -41.03 10.26
C TRP A 1203 1.93 -39.86 11.21
N ALA A 1204 0.73 -39.27 11.13
CA ALA A 1204 0.24 -38.26 12.08
C ALA A 1204 0.00 -38.81 13.50
N ARG A 1205 -0.14 -40.14 13.65
CA ARG A 1205 -0.28 -40.86 14.92
C ARG A 1205 1.04 -41.43 15.46
N HIS A 1206 2.17 -41.17 14.80
CA HIS A 1206 3.49 -41.70 15.17
C HIS A 1206 3.93 -41.27 16.59
N ALA A 1207 4.75 -42.09 17.27
CA ALA A 1207 5.19 -41.83 18.64
C ALA A 1207 6.06 -40.57 18.81
N ASP A 1208 6.92 -40.27 17.83
CA ASP A 1208 7.77 -39.06 17.83
C ASP A 1208 6.97 -37.78 17.44
N PRO A 1209 6.99 -36.71 18.25
CA PRO A 1209 6.25 -35.47 17.98
C PRO A 1209 6.73 -34.71 16.72
N ARG A 1210 7.99 -34.83 16.32
CA ARG A 1210 8.57 -34.19 15.12
C ARG A 1210 7.97 -34.79 13.84
N VAL A 1211 7.77 -36.10 13.87
CA VAL A 1211 7.11 -36.87 12.79
C VAL A 1211 5.64 -36.45 12.70
N ARG A 1212 4.90 -36.45 13.82
CA ARG A 1212 3.50 -35.98 13.87
C ARG A 1212 3.36 -34.55 13.33
N GLN A 1213 4.25 -33.64 13.74
CA GLN A 1213 4.20 -32.24 13.28
C GLN A 1213 4.42 -32.13 11.76
N THR A 1214 5.28 -32.98 11.17
CA THR A 1214 5.55 -32.97 9.73
C THR A 1214 4.38 -33.56 8.94
N ALA A 1215 3.78 -34.66 9.41
CA ALA A 1215 2.56 -35.24 8.84
C ALA A 1215 1.38 -34.25 8.92
N ALA A 1216 1.14 -33.61 10.07
CA ALA A 1216 0.08 -32.61 10.24
C ALA A 1216 0.25 -31.39 9.31
N LYS A 1217 1.50 -30.92 9.09
CA LYS A 1217 1.83 -29.89 8.10
C LYS A 1217 1.56 -30.36 6.67
N CYS A 1218 1.78 -31.64 6.37
CA CYS A 1218 1.45 -32.25 5.07
C CYS A 1218 -0.08 -32.24 4.85
N VAL A 1219 -0.85 -32.86 5.76
CA VAL A 1219 -2.33 -32.87 5.71
C VAL A 1219 -2.87 -31.45 5.55
N SER A 1220 -2.50 -30.51 6.42
CA SER A 1220 -3.01 -29.13 6.37
C SER A 1220 -2.72 -28.43 5.04
N THR A 1221 -1.61 -28.77 4.37
CA THR A 1221 -1.24 -28.17 3.08
C THR A 1221 -2.01 -28.81 1.94
N LEU A 1222 -2.20 -30.13 1.96
CA LEU A 1222 -3.01 -30.86 0.99
C LEU A 1222 -4.49 -30.48 1.09
N SER A 1223 -5.06 -30.39 2.31
CA SER A 1223 -6.43 -29.94 2.55
C SER A 1223 -6.69 -28.50 2.10
N ARG A 1224 -5.67 -27.64 2.01
CA ARG A 1224 -5.79 -26.29 1.42
C ARG A 1224 -5.71 -26.29 -0.11
N GLY A 1225 -4.99 -27.24 -0.70
CA GLY A 1225 -4.86 -27.38 -2.15
C GLY A 1225 -6.08 -28.05 -2.79
N TRP A 1226 -6.66 -29.04 -2.12
CA TRP A 1226 -7.76 -29.87 -2.62
C TRP A 1226 -8.87 -30.04 -1.58
N THR A 1227 -9.42 -28.92 -1.09
CA THR A 1227 -10.41 -28.88 0.02
C THR A 1227 -11.57 -29.86 -0.16
N GLU A 1228 -12.27 -29.78 -1.30
CA GLU A 1228 -13.47 -30.59 -1.58
C GLU A 1228 -13.15 -32.08 -1.71
N GLY A 1229 -11.95 -32.42 -2.19
CA GLY A 1229 -11.53 -33.80 -2.39
C GLY A 1229 -10.96 -34.47 -1.16
N ILE A 1230 -10.23 -33.74 -0.31
CA ILE A 1230 -9.52 -34.29 0.85
C ILE A 1230 -10.33 -34.19 2.14
N MET A 1231 -11.10 -33.12 2.37
CA MET A 1231 -11.82 -32.97 3.65
C MET A 1231 -12.84 -34.09 3.92
N PRO A 1232 -13.64 -34.59 2.95
CA PRO A 1232 -14.56 -35.69 3.21
C PRO A 1232 -13.87 -37.01 3.58
N GLU A 1233 -12.65 -37.25 3.09
CA GLU A 1233 -11.89 -38.45 3.42
C GLU A 1233 -11.15 -38.29 4.76
N LEU A 1234 -10.59 -37.11 5.03
CA LEU A 1234 -9.95 -36.77 6.29
C LEU A 1234 -10.93 -36.85 7.47
N LEU A 1235 -12.21 -36.52 7.27
CA LEU A 1235 -13.26 -36.63 8.30
C LEU A 1235 -13.67 -38.08 8.63
N LYS A 1236 -13.22 -39.08 7.86
CA LYS A 1236 -13.44 -40.51 8.14
C LYS A 1236 -12.29 -41.16 8.92
N GLN A 1237 -11.15 -40.47 9.08
CA GLN A 1237 -9.89 -40.97 9.65
C GLN A 1237 -9.70 -40.55 11.11
#